data_AF-F4Q007-F1
#
_entry.id   AF-F4Q007-F1
#
_cell.length_a   1.000
_cell.length_b   1.000
_cell.length_c   1.000
_cell.angle_alpha   90.00
_cell.angle_beta   90.00
_cell.angle_gamma   90.00
#
_symmetry.space_group_name_H-M   'P 1'
#
loop_
_entity.id
_entity.type
_entity.pdbx_description
1 polymer ?
#
loop_
_entity_poly.entity_id
_entity_poly.type
_entity_poly.pdbx_seq_one_letter_code
_entity_poly.pdbx_strand_id
1 'polypeptide(L)'
;MEEKKESTTTCTNVDHINKKSRATNFAVNQTTTTVTDRTVIDLTNSSSKKEAAKRSPKKRSYDQDNANVNSEEGGGGGESRIYTEDELKSKLKKDLIVISQRLGIPSSMSHSKDIIIERITKIQNDRIEFKSKMVDNNPLCDYNKGSLEYSLPWFIISRILDQVWTESSICTCYYSETVADTFKTQPTQDIYHFYQMWPVYLPLLDKHKESRMKCPMHTYHHLNNIDRIVSFDGSQSLSVEPNVDTNKWRFQLLSISKRVNQFISSNYLSNVTLNQDTWGHLNNQLCPIKTPKVVTLSTPIDNDPTKDSTLVENNTMIFSTVDKLKLDGFSLKSPNNKMITQVFKNIKSITACAPFNGRNVDFGNMFKQQFIPSFKNLTSINLLSYQPFGSTQEQFLGILSKSTAGEIVKLLLPKEWLKEPTVLETKLANSIVNSNIIPAQQMPNLRIFHVFGRTSAVYSFVDTKITKLVNHNHYSFVRTYINSIPQSVTILKFKQIDPTSLQPVYINQIFSALNAKKLLIDHYFEMTDQMINSFARHGYEYHGSTFKTSSRVRQFTFIKSTTNVQEIIIEPTEETTTKESQNFKETQIINNPNLPFNLIEKIVTYSWNSYYCTCEIETNNKKPFNEKCQEFREVKSRCPVHKDFVGVYIGQSLLQSINKLRFGIPSSCLKLFKFVSKNLIKRMAFSNWHDIPDLQNHFSNQYCLVGKSIETLSVGLENKKERLNPEFLLRGHYSKTKRFQAIETPNYAAVPITDFYPKLFASILGYKFLCELDLSRCPILDFGPDTINHGNVFINRLKRIPLVKLFCSTNQYKHLFRDENGQKWSSCPLVQSLQAVSIDSLDLMPNLFAFPKLTHVKIIVSQSPRCLFYDQDEEYKSQLTLPKGIRKLSINESPLTKLTRLNPQVTKLVMNTGRNGDHYHDIFFLDNPQKIIIRTNRESHPTILQHSNYQFIGTFITKKSLNPFNEYKWIYQNNNINQKNNNNNNNNNINNNNIHEIICLD
;
A
#
# COMPACT_ATOMS: atom_id res chain seq x y z
N MET A 1 -83.44 -13.01 -13.69
CA MET A 1 -82.45 -13.34 -14.74
C MET A 1 -81.54 -12.14 -14.90
N GLU A 2 -80.28 -12.14 -14.51
CA GLU A 2 -79.57 -12.97 -13.54
C GLU A 2 -78.52 -12.05 -12.89
N GLU A 3 -78.64 -11.88 -11.58
CA GLU A 3 -77.81 -11.02 -10.73
C GLU A 3 -76.40 -11.61 -10.59
N LYS A 4 -75.37 -10.75 -10.42
CA LYS A 4 -74.19 -11.16 -9.66
C LYS A 4 -73.69 -10.05 -8.74
N LYS A 5 -73.81 -10.39 -7.46
CA LYS A 5 -73.54 -9.61 -6.24
C LYS A 5 -72.05 -9.30 -6.08
N GLU A 6 -71.77 -8.06 -5.68
CA GLU A 6 -70.53 -7.66 -5.03
C GLU A 6 -70.53 -8.16 -3.57
N SER A 7 -69.45 -8.80 -3.14
CA SER A 7 -69.18 -9.10 -1.73
C SER A 7 -67.86 -8.48 -1.32
N THR A 8 -67.95 -7.36 -0.59
CA THR A 8 -66.89 -6.79 0.24
C THR A 8 -66.63 -7.69 1.44
N THR A 9 -65.42 -8.22 1.56
CA THR A 9 -64.97 -8.90 2.79
C THR A 9 -63.84 -8.10 3.43
N THR A 10 -64.19 -7.41 4.52
CA THR A 10 -63.27 -6.80 5.50
C THR A 10 -62.46 -7.89 6.20
N CYS A 11 -61.14 -7.90 6.01
CA CYS A 11 -60.23 -8.71 6.82
C CYS A 11 -59.81 -7.93 8.07
N THR A 12 -60.34 -8.33 9.22
CA THR A 12 -59.84 -7.99 10.56
C THR A 12 -58.54 -8.74 10.84
N ASN A 13 -57.45 -8.01 11.10
CA ASN A 13 -56.19 -8.55 11.61
C ASN A 13 -56.36 -8.97 13.09
N VAL A 14 -56.32 -10.26 13.36
CA VAL A 14 -56.13 -10.84 14.70
C VAL A 14 -54.83 -11.62 14.68
N ASP A 15 -53.79 -11.08 15.32
CA ASP A 15 -52.50 -11.76 15.52
C ASP A 15 -52.64 -12.88 16.57
N HIS A 16 -52.77 -14.12 16.10
CA HIS A 16 -52.68 -15.31 16.94
C HIS A 16 -51.21 -15.70 17.17
N ILE A 17 -50.74 -15.51 18.40
CA ILE A 17 -49.48 -16.03 18.93
C ILE A 17 -49.61 -17.54 19.14
N ASN A 18 -48.98 -18.36 18.29
CA ASN A 18 -48.84 -19.80 18.50
C ASN A 18 -47.59 -20.12 19.34
N LYS A 19 -47.80 -20.40 20.64
CA LYS A 19 -46.84 -21.07 21.53
C LYS A 19 -46.68 -22.54 21.08
N LYS A 20 -45.47 -22.94 20.67
CA LYS A 20 -45.09 -24.36 20.50
C LYS A 20 -44.38 -24.86 21.76
N SER A 21 -45.08 -25.67 22.55
CA SER A 21 -44.51 -26.50 23.62
C SER A 21 -43.84 -27.74 23.03
N ARG A 22 -42.56 -27.97 23.35
CA ARG A 22 -41.85 -29.23 23.08
C ARG A 22 -42.02 -30.15 24.30
N ALA A 23 -42.80 -31.20 24.15
CA ALA A 23 -42.81 -32.35 25.05
C ALA A 23 -42.03 -33.49 24.38
N THR A 24 -40.99 -33.99 25.04
CA THR A 24 -40.23 -35.17 24.64
C THR A 24 -40.66 -36.36 25.50
N ASN A 25 -41.40 -37.30 24.90
CA ASN A 25 -41.62 -38.63 25.47
C ASN A 25 -40.59 -39.58 24.84
N PHE A 26 -39.71 -40.15 25.66
CA PHE A 26 -38.86 -41.28 25.31
C PHE A 26 -39.61 -42.57 25.65
N ALA A 27 -39.98 -43.33 24.63
CA ALA A 27 -40.42 -44.71 24.77
C ALA A 27 -39.22 -45.62 24.50
N VAL A 28 -38.91 -46.42 25.51
CA VAL A 28 -37.91 -47.49 25.51
C VAL A 28 -38.45 -48.66 24.69
N ASN A 29 -37.63 -49.24 23.81
CA ASN A 29 -37.77 -50.64 23.43
C ASN A 29 -36.38 -51.27 23.24
N GLN A 30 -36.17 -52.34 23.99
CA GLN A 30 -35.00 -53.20 24.05
C GLN A 30 -34.99 -54.16 22.86
N THR A 31 -33.80 -54.49 22.32
CA THR A 31 -33.44 -55.88 21.96
C THR A 31 -31.93 -56.02 21.75
N THR A 32 -31.31 -56.66 22.73
CA THR A 32 -30.25 -57.69 22.70
C THR A 32 -29.35 -57.85 21.46
N THR A 33 -28.02 -57.79 21.66
CA THR A 33 -27.09 -58.88 21.30
C THR A 33 -25.69 -58.71 21.94
N THR A 34 -25.40 -59.60 22.88
CA THR A 34 -24.13 -60.29 23.22
C THR A 34 -22.77 -59.71 22.79
N VAL A 35 -21.92 -59.39 23.76
CA VAL A 35 -20.45 -59.48 23.64
C VAL A 35 -19.88 -60.14 24.91
N THR A 36 -19.12 -61.22 24.67
CA THR A 36 -18.35 -62.02 25.61
C THR A 36 -17.01 -61.38 25.99
N ASP A 37 -16.75 -61.34 27.29
CA ASP A 37 -15.54 -61.75 28.02
C ASP A 37 -14.13 -61.20 27.76
N ARG A 38 -13.50 -60.91 28.93
CA ARG A 38 -12.06 -60.90 29.31
C ARG A 38 -11.21 -59.71 28.81
N THR A 39 -10.37 -59.05 29.60
CA THR A 39 -9.79 -59.35 30.93
C THR A 39 -9.25 -58.03 31.52
N VAL A 40 -9.47 -57.81 32.81
CA VAL A 40 -8.91 -56.73 33.62
C VAL A 40 -7.62 -57.24 34.27
N ILE A 41 -6.54 -56.47 34.19
CA ILE A 41 -5.36 -56.62 35.06
C ILE A 41 -5.40 -55.44 36.04
N ASP A 42 -5.58 -55.80 37.31
CA ASP A 42 -5.33 -54.95 38.48
C ASP A 42 -3.86 -54.58 38.58
N LEU A 43 -3.57 -53.38 39.09
CA LEU A 43 -2.47 -53.18 40.04
C LEU A 43 -2.71 -51.93 40.89
N THR A 44 -2.32 -52.08 42.15
CA THR A 44 -2.86 -51.50 43.36
C THR A 44 -1.92 -50.47 43.99
N ASN A 45 -2.52 -49.62 44.84
CA ASN A 45 -2.02 -49.07 46.11
C ASN A 45 -0.73 -48.23 46.19
N SER A 46 -0.86 -47.02 46.75
CA SER A 46 -0.33 -46.60 48.09
C SER A 46 -0.44 -45.06 48.24
N SER A 47 -1.28 -44.55 49.16
CA SER A 47 -1.00 -44.21 50.56
C SER A 47 0.00 -43.05 50.78
N SER A 48 -0.50 -41.90 51.23
CA SER A 48 -0.14 -41.35 52.56
C SER A 48 -1.03 -40.17 52.98
N LYS A 49 -1.41 -40.19 54.26
CA LYS A 49 -2.21 -39.21 55.02
C LYS A 49 -1.34 -38.05 55.55
N LYS A 50 -1.96 -36.90 55.83
CA LYS A 50 -1.92 -36.08 57.09
C LYS A 50 -2.43 -34.65 56.79
N GLU A 51 -3.60 -34.27 57.30
CA GLU A 51 -3.91 -33.63 58.60
C GLU A 51 -3.79 -32.08 58.64
N ALA A 52 -4.95 -31.48 58.91
CA ALA A 52 -5.31 -30.21 59.56
C ALA A 52 -4.29 -29.07 59.77
N ALA A 53 -4.72 -27.82 59.46
CA ALA A 53 -4.84 -26.75 60.44
C ALA A 53 -5.60 -25.52 59.89
N LYS A 54 -6.58 -25.04 60.67
CA LYS A 54 -7.22 -23.72 60.56
C LYS A 54 -6.18 -22.60 60.72
N ARG A 55 -6.30 -21.51 59.96
CA ARG A 55 -5.91 -20.15 60.40
C ARG A 55 -6.55 -19.06 59.53
N SER A 56 -7.25 -18.16 60.20
CA SER A 56 -7.84 -16.90 59.71
C SER A 56 -6.75 -15.88 59.32
N PRO A 57 -7.01 -14.95 58.38
CA PRO A 57 -6.16 -13.79 58.20
C PRO A 57 -6.72 -12.54 58.89
N LYS A 58 -5.83 -11.91 59.65
CA LYS A 58 -5.97 -10.68 60.44
C LYS A 58 -6.19 -9.44 59.56
N LYS A 59 -7.00 -8.52 60.08
CA LYS A 59 -6.99 -7.07 59.82
C LYS A 59 -5.55 -6.53 59.85
N ARG A 60 -5.19 -5.73 58.85
CA ARG A 60 -4.10 -4.74 58.94
C ARG A 60 -4.72 -3.35 58.77
N SER A 61 -4.62 -2.54 59.83
CA SER A 61 -4.74 -1.09 59.77
C SER A 61 -3.51 -0.53 59.06
N TYR A 62 -3.70 0.52 58.27
CA TYR A 62 -2.63 1.42 57.87
C TYR A 62 -3.09 2.83 58.20
N ASP A 63 -2.32 3.46 59.08
CA ASP A 63 -2.46 4.83 59.53
C ASP A 63 -2.18 5.79 58.36
N GLN A 64 -3.02 6.82 58.24
CA GLN A 64 -2.80 7.98 57.38
C GLN A 64 -2.09 9.06 58.19
N ASP A 65 -0.80 9.21 57.95
CA ASP A 65 -0.07 10.41 58.35
C ASP A 65 -0.28 11.51 57.29
N ASN A 66 -0.87 12.61 57.75
CA ASN A 66 -0.98 13.89 57.08
C ASN A 66 0.39 14.56 57.00
N ALA A 67 0.93 14.71 55.79
CA ALA A 67 2.00 15.67 55.51
C ALA A 67 1.59 16.57 54.34
N ASN A 68 1.31 17.81 54.72
CA ASN A 68 1.00 18.96 53.92
C ASN A 68 2.25 19.39 53.14
N VAL A 69 2.27 19.30 51.81
CA VAL A 69 3.31 19.92 50.97
C VAL A 69 2.66 20.53 49.73
N ASN A 70 2.71 21.87 49.70
CA ASN A 70 2.51 22.69 48.51
C ASN A 70 3.62 22.39 47.48
N SER A 71 3.24 22.07 46.25
CA SER A 71 4.05 22.44 45.09
C SER A 71 3.15 22.63 43.86
N GLU A 72 3.24 23.82 43.31
CA GLU A 72 2.60 24.24 42.07
C GLU A 72 3.21 23.54 40.83
N GLU A 73 2.39 23.52 39.78
CA GLU A 73 2.68 23.34 38.34
C GLU A 73 3.11 21.96 37.80
N GLY A 74 2.30 21.42 36.87
CA GLY A 74 2.81 20.39 35.95
C GLY A 74 1.87 19.44 35.20
N GLY A 75 0.61 19.81 34.87
CA GLY A 75 -0.09 19.32 33.67
C GLY A 75 -0.62 17.86 33.60
N GLY A 76 -1.91 17.72 33.29
CA GLY A 76 -2.37 16.61 32.42
C GLY A 76 -3.45 15.65 32.96
N GLY A 77 -4.35 16.09 33.83
CA GLY A 77 -5.56 15.32 34.20
C GLY A 77 -6.70 16.27 34.52
N GLY A 78 -7.32 16.85 33.49
CA GLY A 78 -8.36 17.87 33.64
C GLY A 78 -9.70 17.30 34.11
N GLU A 79 -9.78 16.87 35.37
CA GLU A 79 -11.08 16.84 36.04
C GLU A 79 -11.64 18.26 36.05
N SER A 80 -12.89 18.44 35.58
CA SER A 80 -13.55 19.75 35.57
C SER A 80 -13.68 20.26 36.99
N ARG A 81 -12.79 21.17 37.38
CA ARG A 81 -12.90 21.96 38.61
C ARG A 81 -14.28 22.63 38.65
N ILE A 82 -15.01 22.44 39.75
CA ILE A 82 -16.28 23.11 40.03
C ILE A 82 -15.93 24.49 40.60
N TYR A 83 -16.34 25.55 39.90
CA TYR A 83 -16.20 26.93 40.38
C TYR A 83 -17.36 27.31 41.28
N THR A 84 -17.10 28.03 42.38
CA THR A 84 -18.15 28.64 43.20
C THR A 84 -18.59 29.98 42.60
N GLU A 85 -19.80 30.45 42.94
CA GLU A 85 -20.31 31.72 42.42
C GLU A 85 -19.40 32.90 42.80
N ASP A 86 -18.87 32.91 44.02
CA ASP A 86 -17.94 33.95 44.50
C ASP A 86 -16.60 33.90 43.76
N GLU A 87 -16.07 32.70 43.47
CA GLU A 87 -14.90 32.55 42.61
C GLU A 87 -15.16 33.16 41.24
N LEU A 88 -16.32 32.87 40.62
CA LEU A 88 -16.68 33.42 39.31
C LEU A 88 -16.88 34.95 39.35
N LYS A 89 -17.49 35.48 40.41
CA LYS A 89 -17.64 36.94 40.63
C LYS A 89 -16.29 37.64 40.78
N SER A 90 -15.29 36.98 41.34
CA SER A 90 -13.93 37.53 41.47
C SER A 90 -13.15 37.59 40.15
N LYS A 91 -13.52 36.80 39.13
CA LYS A 91 -12.79 36.71 37.85
C LYS A 91 -13.07 37.88 36.90
N LEU A 92 -12.11 38.23 36.05
CA LEU A 92 -12.35 39.22 35.00
C LEU A 92 -13.25 38.62 33.91
N LYS A 93 -13.98 39.48 33.19
CA LYS A 93 -14.90 39.05 32.13
C LYS A 93 -14.21 38.18 31.04
N LYS A 94 -12.97 38.51 30.69
CA LYS A 94 -12.15 37.72 29.75
C LYS A 94 -11.88 36.30 30.26
N ASP A 95 -11.65 36.14 31.57
CA ASP A 95 -11.34 34.85 32.18
C ASP A 95 -12.62 33.99 32.24
N LEU A 96 -13.76 34.62 32.51
CA LEU A 96 -15.07 33.96 32.45
C LEU A 96 -15.39 33.44 31.05
N ILE A 97 -15.04 34.17 29.98
CA ILE A 97 -15.19 33.68 28.60
C ILE A 97 -14.31 32.45 28.35
N VAL A 98 -13.08 32.42 28.85
CA VAL A 98 -12.19 31.24 28.73
C VAL A 98 -12.77 30.04 29.50
N ILE A 99 -13.31 30.26 30.70
CA ILE A 99 -13.98 29.22 31.49
C ILE A 99 -15.22 28.71 30.73
N SER A 100 -16.04 29.61 30.18
CA SER A 100 -17.19 29.25 29.34
C SER A 100 -16.79 28.43 28.12
N GLN A 101 -15.74 28.82 27.38
CA GLN A 101 -15.25 28.08 26.22
C GLN A 101 -14.78 26.67 26.59
N ARG A 102 -14.07 26.51 27.71
CA ARG A 102 -13.66 25.19 28.24
C ARG A 102 -14.87 24.32 28.61
N LEU A 103 -15.95 24.93 29.10
CA LEU A 103 -17.18 24.24 29.44
C LEU A 103 -18.13 24.02 28.25
N GLY A 104 -17.80 24.54 27.05
CA GLY A 104 -18.65 24.45 25.86
C GLY A 104 -19.82 25.43 25.83
N ILE A 105 -19.72 26.55 26.57
CA ILE A 105 -20.77 27.56 26.73
C ILE A 105 -20.50 28.73 25.77
N PRO A 106 -21.38 29.00 24.79
CA PRO A 106 -21.20 30.13 23.88
C PRO A 106 -21.33 31.45 24.67
N SER A 107 -20.21 32.15 24.77
CA SER A 107 -20.08 33.41 25.51
C SER A 107 -19.32 34.43 24.67
N SER A 108 -19.81 35.66 24.65
CA SER A 108 -19.27 36.78 23.88
C SER A 108 -18.96 37.95 24.82
N MET A 109 -18.06 38.84 24.40
CA MET A 109 -17.81 40.11 25.08
C MET A 109 -19.06 41.02 25.14
N SER A 110 -20.08 40.75 24.34
CA SER A 110 -21.37 41.46 24.38
C SER A 110 -22.29 41.03 25.54
N HIS A 111 -22.12 39.83 26.13
CA HIS A 111 -22.92 39.40 27.28
C HIS A 111 -22.47 40.11 28.56
N SER A 112 -23.36 40.42 29.50
CA SER A 112 -22.94 40.95 30.81
C SER A 112 -22.18 39.89 31.60
N LYS A 113 -21.38 40.33 32.58
CA LYS A 113 -20.59 39.41 33.43
C LYS A 113 -21.51 38.43 34.17
N ASP A 114 -22.62 38.92 34.69
CA ASP A 114 -23.59 38.12 35.44
C ASP A 114 -24.26 37.05 34.58
N ILE A 115 -24.59 37.36 33.32
CA ILE A 115 -25.15 36.38 32.36
C ILE A 115 -24.15 35.24 32.09
N ILE A 116 -22.86 35.54 32.01
CA ILE A 116 -21.82 34.51 31.79
C ILE A 116 -21.69 33.63 33.04
N ILE A 117 -21.70 34.23 34.23
CA ILE A 117 -21.64 33.50 35.51
C ILE A 117 -22.86 32.59 35.66
N GLU A 118 -24.07 33.10 35.42
CA GLU A 118 -25.32 32.34 35.51
C GLU A 118 -25.30 31.11 34.59
N ARG A 119 -24.83 31.26 33.35
CA ARG A 119 -24.70 30.13 32.40
C ARG A 119 -23.68 29.09 32.85
N ILE A 120 -22.53 29.52 33.37
CA ILE A 120 -21.50 28.63 33.92
C ILE A 120 -22.08 27.83 35.10
N THR A 121 -22.69 28.51 36.07
CA THR A 121 -23.30 27.89 37.25
C THR A 121 -24.40 26.91 36.86
N LYS A 122 -25.28 27.30 35.93
CA LYS A 122 -26.35 26.44 35.43
C LYS A 122 -25.82 25.15 34.82
N ILE A 123 -24.85 25.23 33.91
CA ILE A 123 -24.29 24.03 33.26
C ILE A 123 -23.51 23.14 34.24
N GLN A 124 -22.82 23.73 35.21
CA GLN A 124 -22.19 22.97 36.29
C GLN A 124 -23.24 22.22 37.12
N ASN A 125 -24.30 22.90 37.53
CA ASN A 125 -25.39 22.31 38.32
C ASN A 125 -26.15 21.25 37.51
N ASP A 126 -26.48 21.49 36.24
CA ASP A 126 -27.12 20.51 35.36
C ASP A 126 -26.26 19.24 35.22
N ARG A 127 -24.93 19.39 35.14
CA ARG A 127 -24.00 18.24 35.11
C ARG A 127 -23.94 17.51 36.45
N ILE A 128 -23.95 18.23 37.56
CA ILE A 128 -23.97 17.64 38.91
C ILE A 128 -25.30 16.92 39.14
N GLU A 129 -26.41 17.53 38.76
CA GLU A 129 -27.76 16.96 38.84
C GLU A 129 -27.92 15.76 37.91
N PHE A 130 -27.37 15.81 36.69
CA PHE A 130 -27.35 14.65 35.81
C PHE A 130 -26.53 13.50 36.41
N LYS A 131 -25.38 13.80 37.02
CA LYS A 131 -24.57 12.80 37.74
C LYS A 131 -25.29 12.25 38.96
N SER A 132 -25.91 13.10 39.79
CA SER A 132 -26.66 12.63 40.97
C SER A 132 -27.91 11.85 40.56
N LYS A 133 -28.63 12.24 39.51
CA LYS A 133 -29.75 11.45 38.95
C LYS A 133 -29.32 10.12 38.37
N MET A 134 -28.12 10.02 37.79
CA MET A 134 -27.55 8.73 37.37
C MET A 134 -27.17 7.82 38.56
N VAL A 135 -26.85 8.39 39.72
CA VAL A 135 -26.37 7.65 40.90
C VAL A 135 -27.50 7.33 41.89
N ASP A 136 -28.39 8.28 42.19
CA ASP A 136 -29.32 8.23 43.32
C ASP A 136 -30.78 7.91 42.94
N ASN A 137 -31.19 8.09 41.66
CA ASN A 137 -32.56 7.77 41.19
C ASN A 137 -32.59 6.67 40.13
N ASN A 138 -31.51 5.89 40.01
CA ASN A 138 -31.58 4.65 39.27
C ASN A 138 -32.21 3.60 40.22
N PRO A 139 -33.43 3.11 39.97
CA PRO A 139 -34.03 2.08 40.82
C PRO A 139 -33.15 0.83 40.92
N LEU A 140 -32.19 0.62 40.01
CA LEU A 140 -31.17 -0.43 40.10
C LEU A 140 -30.15 -0.24 41.25
N CYS A 141 -29.95 0.97 41.76
CA CYS A 141 -29.07 1.25 42.89
C CYS A 141 -29.72 0.92 44.25
N ASP A 142 -31.05 1.05 44.37
CA ASP A 142 -31.79 0.61 45.56
C ASP A 142 -31.78 -0.92 45.70
N TYR A 143 -31.57 -1.65 44.60
CA TYR A 143 -31.37 -3.11 44.60
C TYR A 143 -29.98 -3.56 45.09
N ASN A 144 -29.03 -2.63 45.37
CA ASN A 144 -27.64 -2.96 45.74
C ASN A 144 -27.34 -2.95 47.27
N LYS A 145 -28.37 -3.05 48.14
CA LYS A 145 -28.18 -3.08 49.61
C LYS A 145 -28.11 -4.48 50.25
N GLY A 146 -27.78 -5.53 49.50
CA GLY A 146 -27.62 -6.89 50.05
C GLY A 146 -26.67 -7.77 49.25
N SER A 147 -26.05 -8.75 49.91
CA SER A 147 -24.98 -9.67 49.48
C SER A 147 -25.28 -10.61 48.30
N LEU A 148 -26.25 -10.28 47.46
CA LEU A 148 -26.51 -10.96 46.19
C LEU A 148 -25.99 -10.08 45.06
N GLU A 149 -24.76 -10.36 44.60
CA GLU A 149 -24.25 -9.87 43.31
C GLU A 149 -25.14 -10.43 42.20
N TYR A 150 -26.25 -9.75 41.89
CA TYR A 150 -27.11 -10.17 40.79
C TYR A 150 -26.48 -9.74 39.46
N SER A 151 -25.69 -10.64 38.88
CA SER A 151 -25.41 -10.60 37.44
C SER A 151 -26.73 -10.69 36.67
N LEU A 152 -26.93 -9.87 35.63
CA LEU A 152 -28.07 -10.00 34.71
C LEU A 152 -28.27 -11.48 34.33
N PRO A 153 -29.52 -11.99 34.25
CA PRO A 153 -29.78 -13.34 33.78
C PRO A 153 -29.03 -13.61 32.48
N TRP A 154 -28.37 -14.78 32.40
CA TRP A 154 -27.48 -15.08 31.28
C TRP A 154 -28.13 -14.95 29.91
N PHE A 155 -29.43 -15.27 29.78
CA PHE A 155 -30.13 -15.11 28.50
C PHE A 155 -30.16 -13.65 28.03
N ILE A 156 -30.19 -12.68 28.96
CA ILE A 156 -30.09 -11.24 28.66
C ILE A 156 -28.66 -10.92 28.24
N ILE A 157 -27.66 -11.37 29.01
CA ILE A 157 -26.24 -11.16 28.68
C ILE A 157 -25.92 -11.73 27.29
N SER A 158 -26.33 -12.96 26.99
CA SER A 158 -26.12 -13.58 25.68
C SER A 158 -26.80 -12.80 24.56
N ARG A 159 -28.00 -12.24 24.79
CA ARG A 159 -28.69 -11.40 23.80
C ARG A 159 -27.96 -10.09 23.57
N ILE A 160 -27.47 -9.44 24.63
CA ILE A 160 -26.66 -8.23 24.52
C ILE A 160 -25.39 -8.54 23.72
N LEU A 161 -24.67 -9.63 24.04
CA LEU A 161 -23.48 -10.03 23.30
C LEU A 161 -23.79 -10.34 21.83
N ASP A 162 -24.93 -10.98 21.55
CA ASP A 162 -25.37 -11.24 20.18
C ASP A 162 -25.65 -9.95 19.41
N GLN A 163 -26.42 -9.05 19.99
CA GLN A 163 -26.73 -7.76 19.38
C GLN A 163 -25.46 -6.94 19.18
N VAL A 164 -24.62 -6.83 20.21
CA VAL A 164 -23.34 -6.12 20.14
C VAL A 164 -22.46 -6.72 19.04
N TRP A 165 -22.35 -8.05 18.93
CA TRP A 165 -21.52 -8.68 17.90
C TRP A 165 -22.07 -8.47 16.48
N THR A 166 -23.38 -8.60 16.31
CA THR A 166 -24.04 -8.52 15.00
C THR A 166 -24.23 -7.08 14.54
N GLU A 167 -24.76 -6.19 15.37
CA GLU A 167 -25.05 -4.79 15.03
C GLU A 167 -23.77 -3.96 14.88
N SER A 168 -22.71 -4.25 15.64
CA SER A 168 -21.41 -3.58 15.43
C SER A 168 -20.73 -3.98 14.11
N SER A 169 -21.24 -4.99 13.39
CA SER A 169 -20.79 -5.32 12.04
C SER A 169 -21.56 -4.57 10.95
N ILE A 170 -22.56 -3.76 11.33
CA ILE A 170 -23.35 -2.93 10.43
C ILE A 170 -22.85 -1.48 10.52
N CYS A 171 -22.41 -0.95 9.40
CA CYS A 171 -22.05 0.46 9.24
C CYS A 171 -23.07 1.15 8.33
N THR A 172 -23.82 2.09 8.89
CA THR A 172 -24.80 2.91 8.18
C THR A 172 -24.20 4.19 7.58
N CYS A 173 -22.91 4.45 7.81
CA CYS A 173 -22.25 5.65 7.30
C CYS A 173 -21.99 5.59 5.80
N TYR A 174 -21.96 6.78 5.21
CA TYR A 174 -21.59 7.07 3.83
C TYR A 174 -20.77 8.37 3.81
N TYR A 175 -20.12 8.67 2.69
CA TYR A 175 -19.40 9.93 2.48
C TYR A 175 -20.13 10.82 1.47
N SER A 176 -19.92 12.13 1.55
CA SER A 176 -20.30 13.01 0.44
C SER A 176 -19.47 12.69 -0.81
N GLU A 177 -20.07 12.69 -2.00
CA GLU A 177 -19.36 12.47 -3.27
C GLU A 177 -18.16 13.41 -3.41
N THR A 178 -18.28 14.69 -3.00
CA THR A 178 -17.16 15.67 -3.04
C THR A 178 -15.91 15.16 -2.32
N VAL A 179 -16.08 14.50 -1.17
CA VAL A 179 -14.97 13.93 -0.41
C VAL A 179 -14.40 12.74 -1.16
N ALA A 180 -15.26 11.84 -1.67
CA ALA A 180 -14.83 10.71 -2.48
C ALA A 180 -14.05 11.15 -3.74
N ASP A 181 -14.52 12.17 -4.46
CA ASP A 181 -13.87 12.71 -5.65
C ASP A 181 -12.54 13.41 -5.32
N THR A 182 -12.46 14.09 -4.18
CA THR A 182 -11.19 14.65 -3.68
C THR A 182 -10.15 13.55 -3.46
N PHE A 183 -10.57 12.37 -2.97
CA PHE A 183 -9.69 11.21 -2.84
C PHE A 183 -9.34 10.56 -4.19
N LYS A 184 -10.30 10.45 -5.13
CA LYS A 184 -10.08 9.85 -6.46
C LYS A 184 -9.13 10.67 -7.35
N THR A 185 -9.14 12.00 -7.21
CA THR A 185 -8.33 12.91 -8.04
C THR A 185 -6.85 12.93 -7.66
N GLN A 186 -6.46 12.27 -6.56
CA GLN A 186 -5.09 12.24 -6.09
C GLN A 186 -4.29 11.07 -6.73
N PRO A 187 -3.03 11.28 -7.14
CA PRO A 187 -2.20 10.24 -7.74
C PRO A 187 -1.93 9.10 -6.75
N THR A 188 -2.37 7.90 -7.09
CA THR A 188 -2.53 6.73 -6.21
C THR A 188 -1.25 5.95 -5.91
N GLN A 189 -0.09 6.38 -6.43
CA GLN A 189 1.08 5.50 -6.51
C GLN A 189 2.12 5.66 -5.38
N ASP A 190 2.01 6.68 -4.53
CA ASP A 190 3.04 6.91 -3.51
C ASP A 190 2.45 7.05 -2.10
N ILE A 191 2.77 6.09 -1.23
CA ILE A 191 2.40 6.08 0.20
C ILE A 191 2.86 7.39 0.86
N TYR A 192 4.01 7.94 0.44
CA TYR A 192 4.52 9.23 0.90
C TYR A 192 3.62 10.42 0.56
N HIS A 193 2.88 10.35 -0.53
CA HIS A 193 1.92 11.38 -0.92
C HIS A 193 0.70 11.40 0.01
N PHE A 194 0.22 10.21 0.40
CA PHE A 194 -0.86 10.08 1.39
C PHE A 194 -0.49 10.73 2.74
N TYR A 195 0.73 10.48 3.24
CA TYR A 195 1.23 11.11 4.47
C TYR A 195 1.29 12.64 4.38
N GLN A 196 1.67 13.17 3.21
CA GLN A 196 1.73 14.60 2.96
C GLN A 196 0.34 15.24 2.90
N MET A 197 -0.67 14.48 2.48
CA MET A 197 -2.04 14.98 2.31
C MET A 197 -2.97 14.75 3.50
N TRP A 198 -2.52 14.01 4.52
CA TRP A 198 -3.28 13.82 5.76
C TRP A 198 -3.84 15.12 6.39
N PRO A 199 -3.10 16.24 6.45
CA PRO A 199 -3.64 17.53 6.92
C PRO A 199 -4.83 18.05 6.13
N VAL A 200 -4.93 17.73 4.83
CA VAL A 200 -6.04 18.16 3.97
C VAL A 200 -7.22 17.20 4.11
N TYR A 201 -6.94 15.91 4.29
CA TYR A 201 -7.98 14.90 4.50
C TYR A 201 -8.64 14.98 5.87
N LEU A 202 -7.91 15.36 6.91
CA LEU A 202 -8.42 15.37 8.28
C LEU A 202 -9.63 16.32 8.46
N PRO A 203 -9.60 17.60 8.01
CA PRO A 203 -10.77 18.49 8.05
C PRO A 203 -11.98 17.95 7.26
N LEU A 204 -11.73 17.34 6.09
CA LEU A 204 -12.79 16.75 5.26
C LEU A 204 -13.45 15.55 5.95
N LEU A 205 -12.67 14.74 6.68
CA LEU A 205 -13.18 13.63 7.49
C LEU A 205 -13.88 14.14 8.76
N ASP A 206 -13.40 15.23 9.35
CA ASP A 206 -14.00 15.86 10.53
C ASP A 206 -15.39 16.42 10.23
N LYS A 207 -15.65 16.93 9.01
CA LYS A 207 -16.99 17.35 8.57
C LYS A 207 -18.02 16.21 8.68
N HIS A 208 -17.59 14.97 8.47
CA HIS A 208 -18.43 13.77 8.56
C HIS A 208 -18.28 13.06 9.92
N LYS A 209 -17.53 13.61 10.87
CA LYS A 209 -17.27 12.95 12.14
C LYS A 209 -18.53 12.82 12.97
N GLU A 210 -19.30 13.89 13.10
CA GLU A 210 -20.51 13.90 13.93
C GLU A 210 -21.60 12.96 13.39
N SER A 211 -21.84 12.96 12.07
CA SER A 211 -22.76 12.01 11.44
C SER A 211 -22.29 10.56 11.61
N ARG A 212 -20.98 10.31 11.53
CA ARG A 212 -20.40 8.98 11.79
C ARG A 212 -20.49 8.57 13.25
N MET A 213 -20.42 9.50 14.19
CA MET A 213 -20.65 9.23 15.62
C MET A 213 -22.10 8.86 15.94
N LYS A 214 -23.02 8.90 14.98
CA LYS A 214 -24.35 8.28 15.13
C LYS A 214 -24.34 6.78 14.78
N CYS A 215 -23.32 6.29 14.10
CA CYS A 215 -23.17 4.86 13.80
C CYS A 215 -22.50 4.16 14.98
N PRO A 216 -23.10 3.09 15.56
CA PRO A 216 -22.55 2.39 16.72
C PRO A 216 -21.09 1.92 16.52
N MET A 217 -20.77 1.41 15.33
CA MET A 217 -19.41 0.96 14.99
C MET A 217 -18.38 2.11 15.08
N HIS A 218 -18.68 3.26 14.47
CA HIS A 218 -17.76 4.40 14.43
C HIS A 218 -17.69 5.15 15.77
N THR A 219 -18.80 5.18 16.50
CA THR A 219 -18.87 5.68 17.88
C THR A 219 -17.90 4.89 18.75
N TYR A 220 -17.99 3.57 18.69
CA TYR A 220 -17.12 2.68 19.42
C TYR A 220 -15.63 2.90 19.05
N HIS A 221 -15.29 2.92 17.75
CA HIS A 221 -13.91 3.17 17.31
C HIS A 221 -13.36 4.51 17.80
N HIS A 222 -14.18 5.57 17.78
CA HIS A 222 -13.78 6.89 18.25
C HIS A 222 -13.58 6.94 19.76
N LEU A 223 -14.52 6.41 20.56
CA LEU A 223 -14.43 6.39 22.02
C LEU A 223 -13.22 5.59 22.56
N ASN A 224 -12.67 4.69 21.75
CA ASN A 224 -11.55 3.82 22.15
C ASN A 224 -10.23 4.17 21.44
N ASN A 225 -10.15 5.32 20.77
CA ASN A 225 -8.96 5.75 20.00
C ASN A 225 -8.45 4.66 19.02
N ILE A 226 -9.36 3.91 18.40
CA ILE A 226 -9.00 2.93 17.37
C ILE A 226 -8.88 3.68 16.05
N ASP A 227 -7.65 3.82 15.55
CA ASP A 227 -7.32 4.59 14.35
C ASP A 227 -8.18 4.18 13.14
N ARG A 228 -8.79 5.18 12.50
CA ARG A 228 -9.70 4.98 11.36
C ARG A 228 -8.89 4.82 10.08
N ILE A 229 -8.92 3.63 9.47
CA ILE A 229 -8.49 3.48 8.06
C ILE A 229 -9.73 3.67 7.18
N VAL A 230 -9.74 4.72 6.37
CA VAL A 230 -10.74 4.90 5.32
C VAL A 230 -10.15 4.45 3.98
N SER A 231 -10.85 3.55 3.29
CA SER A 231 -10.41 3.00 2.00
C SER A 231 -11.23 3.62 0.87
N PHE A 232 -10.67 4.60 0.16
CA PHE A 232 -11.31 5.26 -0.99
C PHE A 232 -10.74 4.83 -2.35
N ASP A 233 -9.58 4.19 -2.40
CA ASP A 233 -8.89 3.89 -3.65
C ASP A 233 -8.98 2.41 -4.06
N GLY A 234 -9.11 2.21 -5.36
CA GLY A 234 -9.18 0.93 -6.06
C GLY A 234 -7.83 0.37 -6.45
N SER A 235 -6.75 1.14 -6.27
CA SER A 235 -5.40 0.61 -6.40
C SER A 235 -5.10 -0.29 -5.21
N GLN A 236 -4.85 -1.57 -5.49
CA GLN A 236 -4.56 -2.63 -4.51
C GLN A 236 -3.24 -2.41 -3.74
N SER A 237 -2.57 -1.27 -3.88
CA SER A 237 -1.15 -1.11 -3.53
C SER A 237 -0.89 -0.66 -2.09
N LEU A 238 -1.91 -0.23 -1.35
CA LEU A 238 -1.80 -0.10 0.10
C LEU A 238 -2.25 -1.42 0.72
N SER A 239 -1.39 -2.44 0.60
CA SER A 239 -1.42 -3.62 1.47
C SER A 239 -1.00 -3.24 2.90
N VAL A 240 -1.58 -2.18 3.47
CA VAL A 240 -1.81 -2.19 4.90
C VAL A 240 -2.81 -3.32 5.04
N GLU A 241 -2.34 -4.50 5.46
CA GLU A 241 -3.25 -5.54 5.96
C GLU A 241 -4.29 -4.81 6.79
N PRO A 242 -5.59 -4.89 6.46
CA PRO A 242 -6.61 -4.19 7.22
C PRO A 242 -6.36 -4.61 8.65
N ASN A 243 -5.86 -3.66 9.44
CA ASN A 243 -5.32 -3.94 10.74
C ASN A 243 -6.42 -4.71 11.46
N VAL A 244 -6.13 -5.95 11.83
CA VAL A 244 -7.06 -6.92 12.43
C VAL A 244 -7.74 -6.33 13.70
N ASP A 245 -7.26 -5.17 14.12
CA ASP A 245 -7.74 -4.29 15.17
C ASP A 245 -9.20 -3.78 15.06
N THR A 246 -9.88 -3.82 13.91
CA THR A 246 -11.33 -3.45 13.89
C THR A 246 -12.20 -4.38 14.74
N ASN A 247 -11.69 -5.55 15.12
CA ASN A 247 -12.34 -6.48 16.04
C ASN A 247 -11.58 -6.64 17.38
N LYS A 248 -10.53 -5.88 17.67
CA LYS A 248 -9.72 -6.06 18.91
C LYS A 248 -10.58 -6.06 20.16
N TRP A 249 -11.53 -5.14 20.20
CA TRP A 249 -12.48 -5.03 21.30
C TRP A 249 -13.40 -6.24 21.45
N ARG A 250 -13.80 -6.87 20.34
CA ARG A 250 -14.58 -8.11 20.36
C ARG A 250 -13.79 -9.24 21.00
N PHE A 251 -12.47 -9.27 20.79
CA PHE A 251 -11.59 -10.22 21.45
C PHE A 251 -11.33 -9.86 22.92
N GLN A 252 -11.37 -8.58 23.32
CA GLN A 252 -11.34 -8.19 24.74
C GLN A 252 -12.54 -8.74 25.51
N LEU A 253 -13.70 -8.95 24.86
CA LEU A 253 -14.85 -9.61 25.49
C LEU A 253 -14.52 -11.04 25.97
N LEU A 254 -13.57 -11.73 25.31
CA LEU A 254 -13.12 -13.07 25.74
C LEU A 254 -12.45 -13.07 27.12
N SER A 255 -11.97 -11.91 27.57
CA SER A 255 -11.31 -11.73 28.86
C SER A 255 -12.27 -11.33 29.99
N ILE A 256 -13.52 -10.97 29.69
CA ILE A 256 -14.49 -10.50 30.70
C ILE A 256 -14.86 -11.61 31.69
N SER A 257 -15.18 -12.80 31.20
CA SER A 257 -15.45 -13.97 32.04
C SER A 257 -15.35 -15.26 31.25
N LYS A 258 -15.20 -16.39 31.96
CA LYS A 258 -15.20 -17.73 31.36
C LYS A 258 -16.47 -18.01 30.55
N ARG A 259 -17.63 -17.56 31.02
CA ARG A 259 -18.93 -17.80 30.37
C ARG A 259 -19.08 -16.97 29.10
N VAL A 260 -18.66 -15.71 29.13
CA VAL A 260 -18.61 -14.83 27.94
C VAL A 260 -17.63 -15.39 26.92
N ASN A 261 -16.44 -15.83 27.36
CA ASN A 261 -15.48 -16.50 26.51
C ASN A 261 -16.11 -17.72 25.84
N GLN A 262 -16.65 -18.66 26.61
CA GLN A 262 -17.28 -19.86 26.07
C GLN A 262 -18.37 -19.51 25.05
N PHE A 263 -19.20 -18.50 25.34
CA PHE A 263 -20.25 -18.05 24.43
C PHE A 263 -19.70 -17.55 23.11
N ILE A 264 -18.74 -16.63 23.14
CA ILE A 264 -18.16 -16.03 21.93
C ILE A 264 -17.38 -17.07 21.13
N SER A 265 -16.58 -17.87 21.83
CA SER A 265 -15.83 -18.99 21.30
C SER A 265 -16.70 -20.01 20.56
N SER A 266 -17.89 -20.30 21.09
CA SER A 266 -18.81 -21.30 20.50
C SER A 266 -19.65 -20.73 19.36
N ASN A 267 -20.08 -19.47 19.47
CA ASN A 267 -21.03 -18.88 18.52
C ASN A 267 -20.34 -18.10 17.38
N TYR A 268 -19.23 -17.41 17.67
CA TYR A 268 -18.65 -16.41 16.77
C TYR A 268 -17.29 -16.78 16.20
N LEU A 269 -16.47 -17.53 16.93
CA LEU A 269 -15.17 -18.02 16.45
C LEU A 269 -15.28 -19.36 15.71
N SER A 270 -16.38 -19.53 14.98
CA SER A 270 -16.69 -20.77 14.26
C SER A 270 -16.07 -20.83 12.86
N ASN A 271 -15.52 -19.72 12.34
CA ASN A 271 -14.81 -19.68 11.07
C ASN A 271 -13.31 -19.50 11.30
N VAL A 272 -12.52 -20.48 10.88
CA VAL A 272 -11.08 -20.55 11.16
C VAL A 272 -10.32 -20.71 9.87
N THR A 273 -9.29 -19.90 9.67
CA THR A 273 -8.31 -20.11 8.59
C THR A 273 -7.09 -20.79 9.19
N LEU A 274 -6.72 -21.95 8.64
CA LEU A 274 -5.59 -22.73 9.10
C LEU A 274 -4.40 -22.56 8.15
N ASN A 275 -3.34 -21.97 8.69
CA ASN A 275 -1.96 -22.03 8.19
C ASN A 275 -1.11 -22.91 9.12
N GLN A 276 0.14 -23.19 8.74
CA GLN A 276 1.03 -24.08 9.49
C GLN A 276 1.16 -23.70 10.98
N ASP A 277 1.20 -22.40 11.30
CA ASP A 277 1.36 -21.92 12.68
C ASP A 277 0.09 -22.11 13.51
N THR A 278 -1.08 -21.83 12.94
CA THR A 278 -2.37 -21.95 13.64
C THR A 278 -2.74 -23.37 14.05
N TRP A 279 -2.22 -24.40 13.34
CA TRP A 279 -2.47 -25.80 13.69
C TRP A 279 -1.97 -26.16 15.09
N GLY A 280 -0.80 -25.67 15.48
CA GLY A 280 -0.24 -25.93 16.82
C GLY A 280 -1.05 -25.26 17.93
N HIS A 281 -1.68 -24.13 17.64
CA HIS A 281 -2.45 -23.37 18.62
C HIS A 281 -3.81 -23.97 18.94
N LEU A 282 -4.44 -24.71 18.03
CA LEU A 282 -5.78 -25.28 18.27
C LEU A 282 -5.81 -26.34 19.38
N ASN A 283 -4.70 -27.02 19.62
CA ASN A 283 -4.58 -27.99 20.71
C ASN A 283 -4.35 -27.33 22.07
N ASN A 284 -4.07 -26.03 22.11
CA ASN A 284 -3.90 -25.31 23.36
C ASN A 284 -5.26 -25.17 24.07
N GLN A 285 -5.34 -25.58 25.35
CA GLN A 285 -6.55 -25.43 26.17
C GLN A 285 -7.00 -23.96 26.30
N LEU A 286 -6.08 -23.01 26.16
CA LEU A 286 -6.35 -21.57 26.18
C LEU A 286 -6.82 -21.03 24.82
N CYS A 287 -6.81 -21.84 23.76
CA CYS A 287 -7.30 -21.43 22.45
C CYS A 287 -8.81 -21.13 22.51
N PRO A 288 -9.26 -19.93 22.12
CA PRO A 288 -10.68 -19.58 22.15
C PRO A 288 -11.47 -20.30 21.04
N ILE A 289 -10.82 -20.91 20.06
CA ILE A 289 -11.51 -21.72 19.06
C ILE A 289 -11.85 -23.06 19.70
N LYS A 290 -13.14 -23.30 19.98
CA LYS A 290 -13.62 -24.55 20.62
C LYS A 290 -14.42 -25.45 19.68
N THR A 291 -15.22 -24.85 18.80
CA THR A 291 -16.12 -25.60 17.91
C THR A 291 -16.13 -24.97 16.51
N PRO A 292 -15.05 -25.15 15.73
CA PRO A 292 -15.01 -24.65 14.36
C PRO A 292 -16.13 -25.31 13.54
N LYS A 293 -16.91 -24.48 12.83
CA LYS A 293 -17.95 -24.91 11.89
C LYS A 293 -17.51 -24.73 10.45
N VAL A 294 -16.64 -23.76 10.19
CA VAL A 294 -16.07 -23.44 8.88
C VAL A 294 -14.56 -23.41 9.01
N VAL A 295 -13.87 -24.20 8.21
CA VAL A 295 -12.40 -24.23 8.16
C VAL A 295 -11.94 -23.88 6.76
N THR A 296 -11.02 -22.92 6.65
CA THR A 296 -10.31 -22.58 5.42
C THR A 296 -8.90 -23.10 5.50
N LEU A 297 -8.52 -24.01 4.61
CA LEU A 297 -7.16 -24.48 4.44
C LEU A 297 -6.49 -23.62 3.35
N SER A 298 -5.39 -22.95 3.69
CA SER A 298 -4.63 -22.11 2.76
C SER A 298 -3.18 -22.57 2.66
N THR A 299 -2.63 -22.66 1.45
CA THR A 299 -1.19 -22.92 1.26
C THR A 299 -0.41 -21.67 1.69
N PRO A 300 0.71 -21.81 2.42
CA PRO A 300 1.61 -20.68 2.69
C PRO A 300 2.00 -19.99 1.38
N ILE A 301 2.07 -18.66 1.41
CA ILE A 301 2.46 -17.88 0.22
C ILE A 301 3.95 -18.10 -0.10
N ASP A 302 4.74 -18.55 0.87
CA ASP A 302 6.17 -18.80 0.70
C ASP A 302 6.43 -19.81 -0.41
N ASN A 303 7.18 -19.33 -1.40
CA ASN A 303 7.26 -19.82 -2.78
C ASN A 303 7.93 -21.19 -2.96
N ASP A 304 8.01 -22.02 -1.94
CA ASP A 304 8.67 -23.31 -2.02
C ASP A 304 7.65 -24.45 -2.16
N PRO A 305 7.25 -24.82 -3.39
CA PRO A 305 6.37 -25.96 -3.63
C PRO A 305 6.97 -27.30 -3.20
N THR A 306 8.25 -27.35 -2.76
CA THR A 306 8.90 -28.57 -2.29
C THR A 306 8.74 -28.79 -0.78
N LYS A 307 8.40 -27.75 -0.02
CA LYS A 307 7.99 -27.91 1.38
C LYS A 307 6.53 -28.33 1.42
N ASP A 308 6.29 -29.59 1.09
CA ASP A 308 4.98 -30.21 1.24
C ASP A 308 4.55 -30.03 2.71
N SER A 309 3.56 -29.17 2.92
CA SER A 309 2.91 -29.00 4.21
C SER A 309 2.11 -30.28 4.48
N THR A 310 2.77 -31.29 5.04
CA THR A 310 2.10 -32.46 5.57
C THR A 310 1.20 -31.97 6.69
N LEU A 311 -0.10 -32.26 6.57
CA LEU A 311 -1.00 -32.12 7.71
C LEU A 311 -0.41 -33.00 8.81
N VAL A 312 0.11 -32.41 9.89
CA VAL A 312 0.68 -33.17 11.01
C VAL A 312 -0.43 -33.97 11.67
N GLU A 313 -0.20 -35.24 12.00
CA GLU A 313 -1.13 -36.18 12.65
C GLU A 313 -1.48 -35.78 14.10
N ASN A 314 -1.91 -34.54 14.30
CA ASN A 314 -2.28 -34.00 15.60
C ASN A 314 -3.76 -34.24 15.89
N ASN A 315 -4.06 -34.47 17.17
CA ASN A 315 -5.37 -34.85 17.72
C ASN A 315 -6.55 -34.07 17.08
N THR A 316 -7.30 -34.73 16.21
CA THR A 316 -8.24 -34.12 15.23
C THR A 316 -9.66 -33.89 15.76
N MET A 317 -9.93 -34.21 17.04
CA MET A 317 -11.30 -34.24 17.57
C MET A 317 -12.05 -32.91 17.43
N ILE A 318 -11.35 -31.77 17.51
CA ILE A 318 -11.97 -30.44 17.36
C ILE A 318 -12.60 -30.23 15.97
N PHE A 319 -12.10 -30.92 14.94
CA PHE A 319 -12.62 -30.78 13.57
C PHE A 319 -13.84 -31.65 13.27
N SER A 320 -14.24 -32.50 14.21
CA SER A 320 -15.47 -33.28 14.09
C SER A 320 -16.73 -32.40 14.01
N THR A 321 -16.68 -31.16 14.50
CA THR A 321 -17.80 -30.20 14.41
C THR A 321 -17.81 -29.38 13.12
N VAL A 322 -16.82 -29.54 12.25
CA VAL A 322 -16.71 -28.75 11.03
C VAL A 322 -17.75 -29.23 10.03
N ASP A 323 -18.62 -28.30 9.62
CA ASP A 323 -19.64 -28.53 8.61
C ASP A 323 -19.20 -28.02 7.23
N LYS A 324 -18.26 -27.07 7.16
CA LYS A 324 -17.84 -26.44 5.90
C LYS A 324 -16.32 -26.40 5.77
N LEU A 325 -15.82 -26.91 4.66
CA LEU A 325 -14.40 -26.89 4.31
C LEU A 325 -14.18 -25.98 3.11
N LYS A 326 -13.28 -25.00 3.23
CA LYS A 326 -12.81 -24.16 2.13
C LYS A 326 -11.36 -24.52 1.83
N LEU A 327 -11.05 -24.82 0.58
CA LEU A 327 -9.71 -25.11 0.08
C LEU A 327 -9.26 -23.91 -0.74
N ASP A 328 -8.37 -23.08 -0.20
CA ASP A 328 -7.91 -21.85 -0.81
C ASP A 328 -6.48 -22.01 -1.31
N GLY A 329 -6.32 -22.41 -2.57
CA GLY A 329 -5.00 -22.76 -3.11
C GLY A 329 -4.36 -24.02 -2.50
N PHE A 330 -5.09 -24.78 -1.68
CA PHE A 330 -4.58 -25.95 -0.94
C PHE A 330 -4.32 -27.16 -1.86
N SER A 331 -3.11 -27.71 -1.80
CA SER A 331 -2.70 -28.88 -2.60
C SER A 331 -3.30 -30.17 -2.05
N LEU A 332 -4.08 -30.87 -2.88
CA LEU A 332 -4.69 -32.17 -2.56
C LEU A 332 -3.84 -33.38 -3.01
N LYS A 333 -2.52 -33.23 -3.09
CA LYS A 333 -1.61 -34.35 -3.37
C LYS A 333 -1.69 -35.41 -2.26
N SER A 334 -1.44 -36.67 -2.61
CA SER A 334 -1.25 -37.74 -1.62
C SER A 334 -0.05 -37.37 -0.73
N PRO A 335 -0.13 -37.51 0.61
CA PRO A 335 -1.15 -38.21 1.40
C PRO A 335 -2.36 -37.36 1.87
N ASN A 336 -2.35 -36.05 1.60
CA ASN A 336 -3.31 -35.10 2.20
C ASN A 336 -4.78 -35.40 1.84
N ASN A 337 -5.07 -35.96 0.66
CA ASN A 337 -6.43 -36.29 0.24
C ASN A 337 -7.14 -37.29 1.17
N LYS A 338 -6.46 -38.33 1.62
CA LYS A 338 -7.00 -39.32 2.58
C LYS A 338 -7.07 -38.73 3.99
N MET A 339 -6.09 -37.92 4.35
CA MET A 339 -6.03 -37.35 5.69
C MET A 339 -7.15 -36.31 5.92
N ILE A 340 -7.44 -35.45 4.94
CA ILE A 340 -8.52 -34.45 5.06
C ILE A 340 -9.86 -35.14 5.33
N THR A 341 -10.15 -36.25 4.66
CA THR A 341 -11.45 -36.93 4.80
C THR A 341 -11.55 -37.67 6.14
N GLN A 342 -10.41 -38.10 6.70
CA GLN A 342 -10.32 -38.66 8.06
C GLN A 342 -10.46 -37.58 9.15
N VAL A 343 -9.85 -36.41 8.96
CA VAL A 343 -9.89 -35.28 9.92
C VAL A 343 -11.28 -34.65 9.93
N PHE A 344 -11.84 -34.39 8.75
CA PHE A 344 -13.09 -33.65 8.56
C PHE A 344 -14.24 -34.58 8.16
N LYS A 345 -14.66 -35.47 9.09
CA LYS A 345 -15.65 -36.52 8.78
C LYS A 345 -17.07 -36.00 8.50
N ASN A 346 -17.42 -34.83 9.00
CA ASN A 346 -18.79 -34.30 9.01
C ASN A 346 -19.05 -33.16 8.02
N ILE A 347 -18.20 -33.01 7.00
CA ILE A 347 -18.34 -31.92 6.03
C ILE A 347 -19.66 -32.03 5.25
N LYS A 348 -20.45 -30.96 5.32
CA LYS A 348 -21.67 -30.72 4.55
C LYS A 348 -21.44 -29.81 3.35
N SER A 349 -20.43 -28.95 3.39
CA SER A 349 -20.11 -28.04 2.28
C SER A 349 -18.64 -27.98 1.97
N ILE A 350 -18.28 -28.10 0.69
CA ILE A 350 -16.92 -27.86 0.20
C ILE A 350 -16.91 -26.61 -0.69
N THR A 351 -15.91 -25.74 -0.52
CA THR A 351 -15.62 -24.63 -1.43
C THR A 351 -14.17 -24.73 -1.88
N ALA A 352 -13.91 -24.77 -3.18
CA ALA A 352 -12.55 -24.76 -3.72
C ALA A 352 -12.27 -23.44 -4.46
N CYS A 353 -11.14 -22.82 -4.17
CA CYS A 353 -10.68 -21.59 -4.79
C CYS A 353 -9.29 -21.84 -5.40
N ALA A 354 -9.10 -21.47 -6.67
CA ALA A 354 -7.78 -21.47 -7.30
C ALA A 354 -6.97 -20.26 -6.81
N PRO A 355 -5.65 -20.39 -6.65
CA PRO A 355 -4.80 -19.26 -6.33
C PRO A 355 -4.80 -18.26 -7.50
N PHE A 356 -4.91 -16.97 -7.20
CA PHE A 356 -4.95 -15.90 -8.23
C PHE A 356 -3.66 -15.79 -9.06
N ASN A 357 -2.56 -16.41 -8.64
CA ASN A 357 -1.21 -16.12 -9.17
C ASN A 357 -0.78 -16.97 -10.37
N GLY A 358 -1.72 -17.55 -11.13
CA GLY A 358 -1.40 -18.28 -12.38
C GLY A 358 -0.47 -19.49 -12.21
N ARG A 359 -0.22 -19.93 -10.97
CA ARG A 359 0.54 -21.16 -10.70
C ARG A 359 -0.38 -22.34 -10.94
N ASN A 360 0.07 -23.24 -11.80
CA ASN A 360 -0.58 -24.52 -12.07
C ASN A 360 -0.50 -25.41 -10.81
N VAL A 361 -1.37 -25.18 -9.82
CA VAL A 361 -1.58 -26.12 -8.73
C VAL A 361 -2.40 -27.26 -9.31
N ASP A 362 -1.82 -28.47 -9.33
CA ASP A 362 -2.49 -29.69 -9.82
C ASP A 362 -3.63 -30.10 -8.87
N PHE A 363 -4.80 -29.55 -9.16
CA PHE A 363 -6.04 -29.91 -8.51
C PHE A 363 -6.75 -31.11 -9.14
N GLY A 364 -6.16 -31.76 -10.16
CA GLY A 364 -6.74 -32.99 -10.75
C GLY A 364 -7.02 -34.06 -9.69
N ASN A 365 -6.28 -34.01 -8.58
CA ASN A 365 -6.47 -34.87 -7.42
C ASN A 365 -7.80 -34.68 -6.67
N MET A 366 -8.43 -33.49 -6.70
CA MET A 366 -9.75 -33.27 -6.09
C MET A 366 -10.84 -34.11 -6.76
N PHE A 367 -10.65 -34.37 -8.06
CA PHE A 367 -11.57 -35.11 -8.92
C PHE A 367 -11.17 -36.57 -9.06
N LYS A 368 -10.29 -37.08 -8.20
CA LYS A 368 -10.10 -38.54 -8.09
C LYS A 368 -11.34 -39.15 -7.45
N GLN A 369 -11.73 -40.34 -7.94
CA GLN A 369 -12.93 -41.08 -7.51
C GLN A 369 -13.08 -41.27 -5.99
N GLN A 370 -12.01 -41.11 -5.20
CA GLN A 370 -12.03 -41.38 -3.76
C GLN A 370 -12.33 -40.15 -2.89
N PHE A 371 -12.09 -38.91 -3.36
CA PHE A 371 -12.14 -37.74 -2.46
C PHE A 371 -13.58 -37.31 -2.14
N ILE A 372 -14.36 -36.90 -3.14
CA ILE A 372 -15.74 -36.43 -2.92
C ILE A 372 -16.64 -37.51 -2.29
N PRO A 373 -16.64 -38.77 -2.77
CA PRO A 373 -17.51 -39.81 -2.18
C PRO A 373 -17.18 -40.19 -0.74
N SER A 374 -15.99 -39.83 -0.24
CA SER A 374 -15.64 -40.09 1.17
C SER A 374 -16.40 -39.21 2.17
N PHE A 375 -16.99 -38.09 1.73
CA PHE A 375 -17.77 -37.20 2.59
C PHE A 375 -19.26 -37.57 2.56
N LYS A 376 -19.67 -38.49 3.45
CA LYS A 376 -21.05 -39.02 3.51
C LYS A 376 -22.13 -37.93 3.69
N ASN A 377 -21.80 -36.83 4.36
CA ASN A 377 -22.75 -35.75 4.70
C ASN A 377 -22.72 -34.56 3.71
N LEU A 378 -21.97 -34.66 2.62
CA LEU A 378 -21.78 -33.55 1.69
C LEU A 378 -23.10 -33.22 0.96
N THR A 379 -23.54 -31.98 1.05
CA THR A 379 -24.78 -31.47 0.43
C THR A 379 -24.54 -30.22 -0.42
N SER A 380 -23.34 -29.63 -0.36
CA SER A 380 -23.01 -28.38 -1.04
C SER A 380 -21.59 -28.38 -1.60
N ILE A 381 -21.43 -28.08 -2.88
CA ILE A 381 -20.14 -27.95 -3.55
C ILE A 381 -20.08 -26.61 -4.27
N ASN A 382 -19.01 -25.85 -4.06
CA ASN A 382 -18.81 -24.54 -4.64
C ASN A 382 -17.43 -24.42 -5.30
N LEU A 383 -17.40 -24.44 -6.63
CA LEU A 383 -16.21 -24.37 -7.47
C LEU A 383 -16.16 -23.08 -8.30
N LEU A 384 -16.86 -22.03 -7.91
CA LEU A 384 -16.96 -20.81 -8.74
C LEU A 384 -15.62 -20.13 -9.02
N SER A 385 -14.70 -20.17 -8.06
CA SER A 385 -13.37 -19.57 -8.17
C SER A 385 -12.31 -20.61 -8.56
N TYR A 386 -12.73 -21.81 -8.96
CA TYR A 386 -11.84 -22.87 -9.39
C TYR A 386 -11.50 -22.71 -10.87
N GLN A 387 -10.24 -22.96 -11.24
CA GLN A 387 -9.78 -22.98 -12.62
C GLN A 387 -9.46 -24.42 -13.02
N PRO A 388 -10.25 -25.05 -13.89
CA PRO A 388 -10.05 -26.43 -14.28
C PRO A 388 -8.85 -26.53 -15.23
N PHE A 389 -7.73 -27.09 -14.73
CA PHE A 389 -6.62 -27.51 -15.57
C PHE A 389 -6.68 -29.03 -15.77
N GLY A 390 -7.00 -29.48 -16.98
CA GLY A 390 -6.95 -30.89 -17.38
C GLY A 390 -8.11 -31.80 -16.93
N SER A 391 -8.96 -31.38 -15.99
CA SER A 391 -10.17 -32.12 -15.61
C SER A 391 -11.36 -31.75 -16.51
N THR A 392 -12.06 -32.75 -17.04
CA THR A 392 -13.30 -32.51 -17.80
C THR A 392 -14.50 -32.43 -16.87
N GLN A 393 -15.52 -31.68 -17.29
CA GLN A 393 -16.76 -31.50 -16.55
C GLN A 393 -17.50 -32.83 -16.36
N GLU A 394 -17.49 -33.68 -17.39
CA GLU A 394 -18.18 -34.98 -17.42
C GLU A 394 -17.58 -35.94 -16.39
N GLN A 395 -16.26 -35.96 -16.24
CA GLN A 395 -15.59 -36.78 -15.22
C GLN A 395 -16.05 -36.39 -13.81
N PHE A 396 -16.14 -35.08 -13.53
CA PHE A 396 -16.60 -34.60 -12.23
C PHE A 396 -18.07 -34.94 -11.97
N LEU A 397 -18.96 -34.69 -12.95
CA LEU A 397 -20.38 -35.00 -12.82
C LEU A 397 -20.63 -36.52 -12.68
N GLY A 398 -19.87 -37.35 -13.40
CA GLY A 398 -19.93 -38.80 -13.29
C GLY A 398 -19.44 -39.36 -11.95
N ILE A 399 -18.54 -38.65 -11.25
CA ILE A 399 -18.17 -38.98 -9.87
C ILE A 399 -19.28 -38.57 -8.91
N LEU A 400 -19.89 -37.39 -9.13
CA LEU A 400 -20.99 -36.93 -8.29
C LEU A 400 -22.22 -37.83 -8.38
N SER A 401 -22.56 -38.36 -9.55
CA SER A 401 -23.71 -39.26 -9.67
C SER A 401 -23.50 -40.61 -8.98
N LYS A 402 -22.25 -41.08 -8.90
CA LYS A 402 -21.87 -42.30 -8.18
C LYS A 402 -21.68 -42.08 -6.68
N SER A 403 -21.65 -40.83 -6.22
CA SER A 403 -21.43 -40.52 -4.81
C SER A 403 -22.63 -40.97 -3.98
N THR A 404 -22.35 -41.70 -2.89
CA THR A 404 -23.35 -42.04 -1.86
C THR A 404 -23.52 -40.93 -0.83
N ALA A 405 -22.85 -39.78 -1.03
CA ALA A 405 -23.05 -38.60 -0.20
C ALA A 405 -24.51 -38.16 -0.20
N GLY A 406 -24.93 -37.47 0.86
CA GLY A 406 -26.28 -36.90 0.98
C GLY A 406 -26.73 -36.11 -0.26
N GLU A 407 -28.03 -35.87 -0.34
CA GLU A 407 -28.64 -35.16 -1.47
C GLU A 407 -27.94 -33.81 -1.70
N ILE A 408 -27.28 -33.65 -2.86
CA ILE A 408 -26.57 -32.41 -3.18
C ILE A 408 -27.60 -31.33 -3.51
N VAL A 409 -27.80 -30.40 -2.58
CA VAL A 409 -28.76 -29.28 -2.74
C VAL A 409 -28.13 -28.03 -3.32
N LYS A 410 -26.78 -27.94 -3.32
CA LYS A 410 -26.06 -26.81 -3.92
C LYS A 410 -24.87 -27.30 -4.74
N LEU A 411 -24.83 -26.92 -6.00
CA LEU A 411 -23.74 -27.24 -6.92
C LEU A 411 -23.39 -26.03 -7.75
N LEU A 412 -22.21 -25.45 -7.54
CA LEU A 412 -21.70 -24.33 -8.34
C LEU A 412 -20.45 -24.75 -9.08
N LEU A 413 -20.49 -24.72 -10.41
CA LEU A 413 -19.42 -25.13 -11.30
C LEU A 413 -18.53 -23.95 -11.73
N PRO A 414 -17.28 -24.18 -12.16
CA PRO A 414 -16.44 -23.16 -12.78
C PRO A 414 -17.14 -22.53 -14.00
N LYS A 415 -16.90 -21.23 -14.24
CA LYS A 415 -17.47 -20.53 -15.40
C LYS A 415 -17.04 -21.13 -16.73
N GLU A 416 -15.86 -21.75 -16.76
CA GLU A 416 -15.28 -22.41 -17.94
C GLU A 416 -16.08 -23.65 -18.37
N TRP A 417 -16.75 -24.32 -17.43
CA TRP A 417 -17.60 -25.49 -17.66
C TRP A 417 -19.05 -25.12 -18.06
N LEU A 418 -19.37 -23.82 -18.14
CA LEU A 418 -20.72 -23.34 -18.45
C LEU A 418 -20.81 -22.69 -19.83
N LYS A 419 -19.82 -22.91 -20.69
CA LYS A 419 -19.85 -22.44 -22.07
C LYS A 419 -20.89 -23.19 -22.89
N GLU A 420 -21.11 -24.46 -22.57
CA GLU A 420 -22.08 -25.33 -23.24
C GLU A 420 -23.17 -25.76 -22.25
N PRO A 421 -24.40 -26.05 -22.75
CA PRO A 421 -25.46 -26.62 -21.93
C PRO A 421 -24.97 -27.89 -21.23
N THR A 422 -25.13 -27.93 -19.91
CA THR A 422 -24.76 -29.07 -19.08
C THR A 422 -25.99 -29.91 -18.80
N VAL A 423 -25.90 -31.21 -19.06
CA VAL A 423 -26.97 -32.17 -18.74
C VAL A 423 -26.69 -32.83 -17.40
N LEU A 424 -27.62 -32.70 -16.46
CA LEU A 424 -27.56 -33.37 -15.17
C LEU A 424 -28.44 -34.63 -15.17
N GLU A 425 -28.02 -35.65 -14.43
CA GLU A 425 -28.88 -36.79 -14.14
C GLU A 425 -30.11 -36.34 -13.34
N THR A 426 -31.29 -36.86 -13.67
CA THR A 426 -32.58 -36.42 -13.12
C THR A 426 -32.62 -36.38 -11.59
N LYS A 427 -32.03 -37.39 -10.93
CA LYS A 427 -31.99 -37.46 -9.46
C LYS A 427 -31.21 -36.28 -8.87
N LEU A 428 -30.04 -35.96 -9.43
CA LEU A 428 -29.21 -34.83 -9.01
C LEU A 428 -29.86 -33.49 -9.38
N ALA A 429 -30.47 -33.40 -10.57
CA ALA A 429 -31.15 -32.19 -11.01
C ALA A 429 -32.32 -31.82 -10.09
N ASN A 430 -33.09 -32.83 -9.64
CA ASN A 430 -34.23 -32.65 -8.75
C ASN A 430 -33.83 -32.19 -7.33
N SER A 431 -32.64 -32.54 -6.86
CA SER A 431 -32.19 -32.16 -5.52
C SER A 431 -31.66 -30.73 -5.43
N ILE A 432 -31.21 -30.16 -6.56
CA ILE A 432 -30.50 -28.89 -6.56
C ILE A 432 -31.47 -27.71 -6.36
N VAL A 433 -31.19 -26.93 -5.30
CA VAL A 433 -31.90 -25.71 -4.93
C VAL A 433 -31.05 -24.46 -5.24
N ASN A 434 -29.74 -24.60 -5.39
CA ASN A 434 -28.80 -23.51 -5.65
C ASN A 434 -27.72 -23.89 -6.68
N SER A 435 -27.69 -23.20 -7.82
CA SER A 435 -26.83 -23.56 -8.96
C SER A 435 -26.41 -22.38 -9.84
N ASN A 436 -25.45 -22.61 -10.74
CA ASN A 436 -25.15 -21.76 -11.92
C ASN A 436 -25.28 -22.53 -13.24
N ILE A 437 -25.82 -23.76 -13.21
CA ILE A 437 -25.85 -24.67 -14.36
C ILE A 437 -26.93 -24.27 -15.37
N ILE A 438 -26.59 -24.29 -16.66
CA ILE A 438 -27.46 -23.90 -17.77
C ILE A 438 -27.82 -25.16 -18.59
N PRO A 439 -29.09 -25.38 -18.99
CA PRO A 439 -30.27 -24.55 -18.71
C PRO A 439 -30.78 -24.73 -17.27
N ALA A 440 -31.36 -23.67 -16.69
CA ALA A 440 -31.86 -23.68 -15.32
C ALA A 440 -33.12 -24.55 -15.14
N GLN A 441 -33.88 -24.74 -16.22
CA GLN A 441 -35.16 -25.45 -16.27
C GLN A 441 -35.06 -26.92 -15.88
N GLN A 442 -33.89 -27.54 -16.07
CA GLN A 442 -33.69 -28.95 -15.69
C GLN A 442 -33.73 -29.18 -14.17
N MET A 443 -33.62 -28.12 -13.36
CA MET A 443 -33.63 -28.19 -11.89
C MET A 443 -34.96 -27.64 -11.35
N PRO A 444 -36.01 -28.47 -11.19
CA PRO A 444 -37.37 -27.99 -10.86
C PRO A 444 -37.48 -27.33 -9.46
N ASN A 445 -36.54 -27.64 -8.56
CA ASN A 445 -36.48 -27.11 -7.20
C ASN A 445 -35.52 -25.91 -7.05
N LEU A 446 -34.94 -25.42 -8.15
CA LEU A 446 -33.99 -24.31 -8.14
C LEU A 446 -34.62 -23.02 -7.62
N ARG A 447 -34.05 -22.46 -6.54
CA ARG A 447 -34.48 -21.19 -5.92
C ARG A 447 -33.43 -20.10 -6.01
N ILE A 448 -32.15 -20.46 -6.05
CA ILE A 448 -31.03 -19.52 -6.12
C ILE A 448 -30.23 -19.81 -7.38
N PHE A 449 -30.09 -18.82 -8.25
CA PHE A 449 -29.31 -18.96 -9.46
C PHE A 449 -28.15 -17.97 -9.50
N HIS A 450 -26.97 -18.45 -9.90
CA HIS A 450 -25.73 -17.69 -9.97
C HIS A 450 -25.35 -17.43 -11.43
N VAL A 451 -25.10 -16.16 -11.77
CA VAL A 451 -24.93 -15.72 -13.16
C VAL A 451 -23.54 -15.16 -13.45
N PHE A 452 -23.04 -15.40 -14.66
CA PHE A 452 -21.71 -15.02 -15.15
C PHE A 452 -21.78 -14.42 -16.57
N GLY A 453 -21.91 -13.10 -16.71
CA GLY A 453 -21.93 -12.36 -17.99
C GLY A 453 -20.69 -12.40 -18.91
N ARG A 454 -19.89 -13.47 -18.93
CA ARG A 454 -18.92 -13.73 -20.02
C ARG A 454 -19.27 -14.97 -20.84
N THR A 455 -20.31 -15.71 -20.46
CA THR A 455 -20.83 -16.77 -21.31
C THR A 455 -21.66 -16.15 -22.43
N SER A 456 -21.41 -16.51 -23.68
CA SER A 456 -22.29 -16.22 -24.82
C SER A 456 -23.68 -16.86 -24.68
N ALA A 457 -23.86 -17.74 -23.69
CA ALA A 457 -25.12 -18.38 -23.36
C ALA A 457 -26.19 -17.34 -22.99
N VAL A 458 -27.32 -17.42 -23.69
CA VAL A 458 -28.54 -16.68 -23.36
C VAL A 458 -29.20 -17.35 -22.16
N TYR A 459 -29.38 -16.61 -21.07
CA TYR A 459 -30.11 -17.11 -19.91
C TYR A 459 -31.61 -17.01 -20.16
N SER A 460 -32.31 -18.15 -20.13
CA SER A 460 -33.77 -18.19 -20.01
C SER A 460 -34.14 -18.55 -18.59
N PHE A 461 -34.98 -17.73 -17.95
CA PHE A 461 -35.52 -17.98 -16.63
C PHE A 461 -37.03 -18.26 -16.66
N VAL A 462 -37.60 -18.41 -17.85
CA VAL A 462 -39.00 -18.78 -18.06
C VAL A 462 -39.25 -20.14 -17.39
N ASP A 463 -40.39 -20.26 -16.72
CA ASP A 463 -40.85 -21.44 -15.97
C ASP A 463 -39.96 -21.87 -14.79
N THR A 464 -39.11 -20.97 -14.29
CA THR A 464 -38.29 -21.25 -13.11
C THR A 464 -38.89 -20.70 -11.81
N LYS A 465 -38.62 -21.38 -10.69
CA LYS A 465 -39.03 -20.96 -9.35
C LYS A 465 -37.95 -20.13 -8.63
N ILE A 466 -37.06 -19.50 -9.39
CA ILE A 466 -35.92 -18.73 -8.88
C ILE A 466 -36.44 -17.51 -8.11
N THR A 467 -36.05 -17.40 -6.84
CA THR A 467 -36.41 -16.27 -5.97
C THR A 467 -35.23 -15.36 -5.69
N LYS A 468 -34.01 -15.84 -5.94
CA LYS A 468 -32.77 -15.11 -5.72
C LYS A 468 -31.81 -15.28 -6.88
N LEU A 469 -31.34 -14.16 -7.42
CA LEU A 469 -30.31 -14.13 -8.45
C LEU A 469 -29.01 -13.57 -7.87
N VAL A 470 -27.87 -14.21 -8.15
CA VAL A 470 -26.55 -13.78 -7.69
C VAL A 470 -25.65 -13.57 -8.90
N ASN A 471 -25.47 -12.32 -9.29
CA ASN A 471 -24.58 -11.93 -10.38
C ASN A 471 -23.14 -11.82 -9.87
N HIS A 472 -22.21 -12.60 -10.44
CA HIS A 472 -20.77 -12.55 -10.13
C HIS A 472 -19.94 -11.78 -11.15
N ASN A 473 -20.60 -11.19 -12.14
CA ASN A 473 -19.96 -10.52 -13.23
C ASN A 473 -19.97 -9.01 -13.07
N HIS A 474 -19.03 -8.40 -13.79
CA HIS A 474 -19.02 -6.97 -14.07
C HIS A 474 -20.33 -6.55 -14.76
N TYR A 475 -20.65 -5.26 -14.61
CA TYR A 475 -21.75 -4.46 -15.15
C TYR A 475 -22.60 -5.04 -16.31
N SER A 476 -21.95 -5.60 -17.34
CA SER A 476 -22.56 -5.97 -18.62
C SER A 476 -23.76 -6.91 -18.48
N PHE A 477 -23.77 -7.81 -17.49
CA PHE A 477 -24.88 -8.75 -17.33
C PHE A 477 -26.23 -8.05 -17.11
N VAL A 478 -26.27 -7.05 -16.22
CA VAL A 478 -27.54 -6.44 -15.84
C VAL A 478 -28.12 -5.68 -17.02
N ARG A 479 -27.28 -4.93 -17.74
CA ARG A 479 -27.73 -4.19 -18.92
C ARG A 479 -28.36 -5.10 -19.98
N THR A 480 -27.82 -6.29 -20.20
CA THR A 480 -28.32 -7.21 -21.23
C THR A 480 -29.57 -7.97 -20.79
N TYR A 481 -29.67 -8.37 -19.52
CA TYR A 481 -30.66 -9.34 -19.07
C TYR A 481 -31.66 -8.80 -18.04
N ILE A 482 -31.63 -7.50 -17.72
CA ILE A 482 -32.55 -6.92 -16.73
C ILE A 482 -34.01 -7.18 -17.05
N ASN A 483 -34.39 -7.04 -18.32
CA ASN A 483 -35.76 -7.26 -18.78
C ASN A 483 -36.17 -8.73 -18.78
N SER A 484 -35.21 -9.67 -18.68
CA SER A 484 -35.49 -11.11 -18.60
C SER A 484 -35.46 -11.66 -17.17
N ILE A 485 -35.20 -10.81 -16.16
CA ILE A 485 -35.28 -11.23 -14.76
C ILE A 485 -36.75 -11.50 -14.40
N PRO A 486 -37.11 -12.73 -13.99
CA PRO A 486 -38.50 -13.04 -13.63
C PRO A 486 -38.98 -12.23 -12.43
N GLN A 487 -40.27 -11.91 -12.40
CA GLN A 487 -40.90 -11.25 -11.25
C GLN A 487 -40.82 -12.08 -9.95
N SER A 488 -40.62 -13.40 -10.05
CA SER A 488 -40.38 -14.27 -8.90
C SER A 488 -39.08 -13.95 -8.16
N VAL A 489 -38.11 -13.28 -8.80
CA VAL A 489 -36.84 -12.87 -8.19
C VAL A 489 -37.07 -11.69 -7.23
N THR A 490 -37.11 -12.01 -5.94
CA THR A 490 -37.28 -11.02 -4.87
C THR A 490 -35.95 -10.50 -4.33
N ILE A 491 -34.86 -11.24 -4.51
CA ILE A 491 -33.52 -10.85 -4.04
C ILE A 491 -32.53 -10.85 -5.20
N LEU A 492 -31.93 -9.70 -5.46
CA LEU A 492 -30.84 -9.58 -6.42
C LEU A 492 -29.54 -9.27 -5.67
N LYS A 493 -28.53 -10.11 -5.87
CA LYS A 493 -27.22 -9.95 -5.25
C LYS A 493 -26.15 -9.76 -6.30
N PHE A 494 -25.35 -8.72 -6.15
CA PHE A 494 -24.17 -8.46 -6.95
C PHE A 494 -22.93 -8.80 -6.16
N LYS A 495 -22.09 -9.62 -6.75
CA LYS A 495 -20.81 -10.05 -6.23
C LYS A 495 -19.73 -9.29 -6.99
N GLN A 496 -19.05 -8.36 -6.30
CA GLN A 496 -17.85 -7.70 -6.81
C GLN A 496 -18.14 -6.75 -8.00
N ILE A 497 -18.96 -5.73 -7.74
CA ILE A 497 -19.25 -4.70 -8.75
C ILE A 497 -17.98 -3.86 -9.01
N ASP A 498 -17.75 -3.50 -10.28
CA ASP A 498 -16.71 -2.53 -10.66
C ASP A 498 -17.07 -1.15 -10.10
N PRO A 499 -16.15 -0.41 -9.45
CA PRO A 499 -16.41 0.94 -8.95
C PRO A 499 -17.09 1.87 -9.95
N THR A 500 -16.78 1.74 -11.24
CA THR A 500 -17.42 2.55 -12.30
C THR A 500 -18.92 2.27 -12.42
N SER A 501 -19.37 1.05 -12.11
CA SER A 501 -20.76 0.60 -12.30
C SER A 501 -21.73 1.12 -11.25
N LEU A 502 -21.24 1.62 -10.12
CA LEU A 502 -22.06 2.26 -9.10
C LEU A 502 -22.10 3.78 -9.26
N GLN A 503 -21.60 4.34 -10.37
CA GLN A 503 -21.80 5.75 -10.65
C GLN A 503 -23.31 6.05 -10.81
N PRO A 504 -23.79 7.21 -10.31
CA PRO A 504 -25.20 7.62 -10.37
C PRO A 504 -25.86 7.42 -11.74
N VAL A 505 -25.14 7.77 -12.82
CA VAL A 505 -25.62 7.62 -14.20
C VAL A 505 -26.03 6.19 -14.52
N TYR A 506 -25.22 5.21 -14.11
CA TYR A 506 -25.49 3.81 -14.37
C TYR A 506 -26.53 3.23 -13.41
N ILE A 507 -26.56 3.68 -12.15
CA ILE A 507 -27.61 3.30 -11.22
C ILE A 507 -28.98 3.67 -11.81
N ASN A 508 -29.11 4.89 -12.34
CA ASN A 508 -30.36 5.38 -12.91
C ASN A 508 -30.80 4.61 -14.17
N GLN A 509 -29.85 4.27 -15.04
CA GLN A 509 -30.15 3.51 -16.26
C GLN A 509 -30.56 2.08 -15.97
N ILE A 510 -29.95 1.45 -14.97
CA ILE A 510 -30.14 0.02 -14.72
C ILE A 510 -31.26 -0.21 -13.72
N PHE A 511 -31.21 0.41 -12.55
CA PHE A 511 -32.03 -0.02 -11.43
C PHE A 511 -33.49 0.45 -11.54
N SER A 512 -33.81 1.31 -12.49
CA SER A 512 -35.18 1.73 -12.82
C SER A 512 -36.08 0.59 -13.28
N ALA A 513 -35.53 -0.40 -13.98
CA ALA A 513 -36.30 -1.56 -14.43
C ALA A 513 -36.34 -2.72 -13.41
N LEU A 514 -35.63 -2.61 -12.27
CA LEU A 514 -35.58 -3.69 -11.28
C LEU A 514 -36.79 -3.70 -10.34
N ASN A 515 -37.43 -4.88 -10.24
CA ASN A 515 -38.53 -5.11 -9.30
C ASN A 515 -38.16 -6.00 -8.11
N ALA A 516 -36.87 -6.18 -7.84
CA ALA A 516 -36.43 -6.97 -6.68
C ALA A 516 -36.78 -6.25 -5.37
N LYS A 517 -37.33 -6.97 -4.40
CA LYS A 517 -37.62 -6.44 -3.05
C LYS A 517 -36.37 -6.10 -2.26
N LYS A 518 -35.26 -6.79 -2.52
CA LYS A 518 -33.99 -6.60 -1.80
C LYS A 518 -32.80 -6.65 -2.75
N LEU A 519 -31.93 -5.64 -2.66
CA LEU A 519 -30.65 -5.59 -3.36
C LEU A 519 -29.51 -5.79 -2.36
N LEU A 520 -28.55 -6.65 -2.73
CA LEU A 520 -27.34 -6.91 -1.96
C LEU A 520 -26.13 -6.63 -2.83
N ILE A 521 -25.34 -5.62 -2.51
CA ILE A 521 -24.19 -5.21 -3.32
C ILE A 521 -22.91 -5.47 -2.54
N ASP A 522 -22.12 -6.45 -2.98
CA ASP A 522 -20.79 -6.72 -2.44
C ASP A 522 -19.77 -5.82 -3.17
N HIS A 523 -19.21 -4.81 -2.50
CA HIS A 523 -18.30 -3.81 -3.09
C HIS A 523 -17.15 -3.42 -2.13
N TYR A 524 -16.01 -3.03 -2.67
CA TYR A 524 -14.80 -2.71 -1.89
C TYR A 524 -14.77 -1.28 -1.35
N PHE A 525 -15.50 -0.37 -2.01
CA PHE A 525 -15.46 1.05 -1.72
C PHE A 525 -16.62 1.46 -0.84
N GLU A 526 -16.44 2.58 -0.17
CA GLU A 526 -17.47 3.25 0.60
C GLU A 526 -18.64 3.71 -0.28
N MET A 527 -19.83 3.72 0.30
CA MET A 527 -21.02 4.25 -0.35
C MET A 527 -21.01 5.78 -0.24
N THR A 528 -21.42 6.48 -1.30
CA THR A 528 -21.65 7.92 -1.24
C THR A 528 -23.12 8.27 -1.10
N ASP A 529 -23.38 9.48 -0.63
CA ASP A 529 -24.71 10.10 -0.63
C ASP A 529 -25.35 10.09 -2.03
N GLN A 530 -24.61 10.43 -3.09
CA GLN A 530 -25.12 10.41 -4.46
C GLN A 530 -25.51 9.01 -4.92
N MET A 531 -24.72 7.98 -4.57
CA MET A 531 -25.06 6.59 -4.85
C MET A 531 -26.36 6.21 -4.13
N ILE A 532 -26.49 6.53 -2.84
CA ILE A 532 -27.69 6.23 -2.04
C ILE A 532 -28.91 6.94 -2.63
N ASN A 533 -28.81 8.23 -2.94
CA ASN A 533 -29.90 9.00 -3.53
C ASN A 533 -30.31 8.45 -4.90
N SER A 534 -29.35 7.97 -5.69
CA SER A 534 -29.66 7.30 -6.96
C SER A 534 -30.46 6.01 -6.75
N PHE A 535 -30.19 5.23 -5.69
CA PHE A 535 -31.05 4.10 -5.32
C PHE A 535 -32.41 4.55 -4.78
N ALA A 536 -32.45 5.58 -3.93
CA ALA A 536 -33.68 6.13 -3.35
C ALA A 536 -34.68 6.57 -4.41
N ARG A 537 -34.22 7.21 -5.51
CA ARG A 537 -35.06 7.57 -6.68
C ARG A 537 -35.77 6.39 -7.33
N HIS A 538 -35.25 5.17 -7.15
CA HIS A 538 -35.84 3.93 -7.65
C HIS A 538 -36.62 3.17 -6.55
N GLY A 539 -36.93 3.85 -5.45
CA GLY A 539 -37.67 3.31 -4.32
C GLY A 539 -36.84 2.39 -3.41
N TYR A 540 -35.51 2.44 -3.47
CA TYR A 540 -34.65 1.60 -2.63
C TYR A 540 -34.08 2.36 -1.43
N GLU A 541 -34.44 1.94 -0.22
CA GLU A 541 -33.92 2.48 1.04
C GLU A 541 -32.62 1.77 1.43
N TYR A 542 -31.61 2.55 1.85
CA TYR A 542 -30.32 2.04 2.28
C TYR A 542 -30.34 1.63 3.77
N HIS A 543 -30.07 0.35 4.05
CA HIS A 543 -30.05 -0.21 5.40
C HIS A 543 -28.64 -0.43 5.97
N GLY A 544 -27.64 0.20 5.38
CA GLY A 544 -26.25 0.07 5.82
C GLY A 544 -25.45 -1.01 5.09
N SER A 545 -24.20 -1.15 5.53
CA SER A 545 -23.22 -2.08 5.01
C SER A 545 -22.80 -3.07 6.08
N THR A 546 -22.69 -4.35 5.72
CA THR A 546 -22.19 -5.40 6.62
C THR A 546 -20.77 -5.81 6.24
N PHE A 547 -19.90 -5.94 7.24
CA PHE A 547 -18.57 -6.49 7.05
C PHE A 547 -18.63 -8.02 7.02
N LYS A 548 -18.19 -8.62 5.91
CA LYS A 548 -17.99 -10.07 5.87
C LYS A 548 -16.64 -10.39 6.51
N THR A 549 -16.65 -11.16 7.60
CA THR A 549 -15.49 -11.51 8.41
C THR A 549 -14.29 -12.09 7.63
N SER A 550 -14.50 -12.64 6.44
CA SER A 550 -13.44 -13.24 5.61
C SER A 550 -13.07 -12.42 4.36
N SER A 551 -13.61 -11.23 4.15
CA SER A 551 -13.32 -10.43 2.95
C SER A 551 -13.27 -8.94 3.24
N ARG A 552 -12.39 -8.21 2.53
CA ARG A 552 -12.38 -6.74 2.48
C ARG A 552 -13.65 -6.12 1.87
N VAL A 553 -14.53 -6.96 1.33
CA VAL A 553 -15.75 -6.55 0.63
C VAL A 553 -16.86 -6.27 1.64
N ARG A 554 -17.45 -5.09 1.54
CA ARG A 554 -18.65 -4.71 2.27
C ARG A 554 -19.89 -5.16 1.50
N GLN A 555 -20.90 -5.61 2.22
CA GLN A 555 -22.21 -5.88 1.62
C GLN A 555 -23.20 -4.78 1.97
N PHE A 556 -23.45 -3.91 1.00
CA PHE A 556 -24.48 -2.88 1.07
C PHE A 556 -25.85 -3.52 0.87
N THR A 557 -26.79 -3.17 1.74
CA THR A 557 -28.16 -3.69 1.70
C THR A 557 -29.13 -2.58 1.36
N PHE A 558 -29.93 -2.79 0.32
CA PHE A 558 -31.04 -1.92 -0.02
C PHE A 558 -32.35 -2.71 -0.03
N ILE A 559 -33.42 -2.11 0.48
CA ILE A 559 -34.76 -2.72 0.51
C ILE A 559 -35.69 -1.80 -0.27
N LYS A 560 -36.50 -2.40 -1.14
CA LYS A 560 -37.49 -1.64 -1.92
C LYS A 560 -38.59 -1.19 -0.97
N SER A 561 -38.70 0.11 -0.75
CA SER A 561 -39.75 0.71 0.05
C SER A 561 -41.07 0.75 -0.72
N THR A 562 -42.18 0.64 0.01
CA THR A 562 -43.52 0.92 -0.50
C THR A 562 -43.89 2.40 -0.40
N THR A 563 -43.12 3.18 0.37
CA THR A 563 -43.28 4.62 0.53
C THR A 563 -42.22 5.37 -0.27
N ASN A 564 -42.49 6.64 -0.58
CA ASN A 564 -41.51 7.49 -1.24
C ASN A 564 -40.28 7.64 -0.33
N VAL A 565 -39.11 7.20 -0.80
CA VAL A 565 -37.86 7.24 -0.04
C VAL A 565 -37.32 8.66 -0.14
N GLN A 566 -37.18 9.35 1.00
CA GLN A 566 -36.60 10.70 1.02
C GLN A 566 -35.13 10.66 0.58
N GLU A 567 -34.75 11.56 -0.33
CA GLU A 567 -33.34 11.76 -0.69
C GLU A 567 -32.58 12.39 0.49
N ILE A 568 -31.32 11.97 0.66
CA ILE A 568 -30.39 12.60 1.59
C ILE A 568 -30.02 13.97 1.04
N ILE A 569 -30.51 15.03 1.68
CA ILE A 569 -30.11 16.40 1.38
C ILE A 569 -28.91 16.72 2.28
N ILE A 570 -27.71 16.77 1.69
CA ILE A 570 -26.57 17.37 2.39
C ILE A 570 -26.71 18.87 2.22
N GLU A 571 -27.07 19.57 3.29
CA GLU A 571 -27.05 21.03 3.28
C GLU A 571 -25.62 21.49 2.91
N PRO A 572 -25.45 22.19 1.78
CA PRO A 572 -24.16 22.74 1.43
C PRO A 572 -23.80 23.70 2.55
N THR A 573 -22.84 23.31 3.39
CA THR A 573 -22.31 24.19 4.41
C THR A 573 -21.83 25.43 3.67
N GLU A 574 -22.56 26.54 3.82
CA GLU A 574 -22.19 27.81 3.21
C GLU A 574 -20.74 28.06 3.64
N GLU A 575 -19.83 28.02 2.66
CA GLU A 575 -18.46 28.43 2.87
C GLU A 575 -18.56 29.87 3.34
N THR A 576 -18.46 30.05 4.67
CA THR A 576 -18.46 31.35 5.29
C THR A 576 -17.22 32.01 4.75
N THR A 577 -17.38 32.73 3.64
CA THR A 577 -16.33 33.45 2.97
C THR A 577 -16.11 34.66 3.84
N THR A 578 -15.41 34.47 4.96
CA THR A 578 -14.81 35.57 5.71
C THR A 578 -13.82 36.22 4.76
N LYS A 579 -14.32 37.19 4.00
CA LYS A 579 -13.55 38.23 3.34
C LYS A 579 -12.86 39.03 4.44
N GLU A 580 -11.80 38.48 5.03
CA GLU A 580 -10.79 39.31 5.67
C GLU A 580 -10.07 40.04 4.54
N SER A 581 -10.61 41.20 4.17
CA SER A 581 -9.89 42.20 3.40
C SER A 581 -8.69 42.64 4.23
N GLN A 582 -7.51 42.09 3.93
CA GLN A 582 -6.26 42.69 4.36
C GLN A 582 -6.14 44.05 3.69
N ASN A 583 -6.53 45.10 4.42
CA ASN A 583 -6.08 46.46 4.19
C ASN A 583 -4.56 46.50 4.43
N PHE A 584 -3.78 46.13 3.42
CA PHE A 584 -2.38 46.52 3.36
C PHE A 584 -2.33 48.03 3.11
N LYS A 585 -2.03 48.78 4.17
CA LYS A 585 -1.61 50.18 4.06
C LYS A 585 -0.43 50.24 3.10
N GLU A 586 -0.55 51.09 2.07
CA GLU A 586 0.57 51.53 1.25
C GLU A 586 1.66 52.10 2.16
N THR A 587 2.72 51.31 2.35
CA THR A 587 3.95 51.80 2.94
C THR A 587 4.64 52.67 1.91
N GLN A 588 4.87 53.93 2.28
CA GLN A 588 5.62 54.91 1.53
C GLN A 588 6.92 54.31 0.94
N ILE A 589 7.15 54.60 -0.34
CA ILE A 589 8.35 54.24 -1.09
C ILE A 589 9.54 54.93 -0.43
N ILE A 590 10.24 54.18 0.42
CA ILE A 590 11.58 54.53 0.88
C ILE A 590 12.52 54.31 -0.30
N ASN A 591 13.27 55.35 -0.67
CA ASN A 591 14.37 55.27 -1.64
C ASN A 591 15.39 54.23 -1.16
N ASN A 592 15.25 53.00 -1.64
CA ASN A 592 16.11 51.90 -1.27
C ASN A 592 17.40 51.98 -2.12
N PRO A 593 18.60 51.94 -1.52
CA PRO A 593 19.83 51.77 -2.29
C PRO A 593 19.81 50.38 -2.93
N ASN A 594 19.47 50.30 -4.21
CA ASN A 594 19.46 49.04 -4.95
C ASN A 594 20.81 48.34 -4.81
N LEU A 595 20.81 47.06 -4.42
CA LEU A 595 22.03 46.26 -4.37
C LEU A 595 22.77 46.32 -5.71
N PRO A 596 24.10 46.53 -5.71
CA PRO A 596 24.93 46.38 -6.90
C PRO A 596 24.63 45.09 -7.66
N PHE A 597 24.46 45.18 -8.97
CA PHE A 597 23.97 44.05 -9.77
C PHE A 597 24.91 42.83 -9.72
N ASN A 598 26.22 43.02 -9.52
CA ASN A 598 27.17 41.93 -9.31
C ASN A 598 26.88 41.12 -8.03
N LEU A 599 26.34 41.74 -6.98
CA LEU A 599 25.86 41.04 -5.78
C LEU A 599 24.59 40.26 -6.10
N ILE A 600 23.67 40.84 -6.88
CA ILE A 600 22.47 40.15 -7.36
C ILE A 600 22.86 38.93 -8.20
N GLU A 601 23.84 39.05 -9.10
CA GLU A 601 24.37 37.91 -9.88
C GLU A 601 24.93 36.80 -8.99
N LYS A 602 25.70 37.16 -7.94
CA LYS A 602 26.22 36.19 -6.95
C LYS A 602 25.09 35.51 -6.19
N ILE A 603 24.11 36.26 -5.71
CA ILE A 603 22.93 35.73 -4.99
C ILE A 603 22.17 34.76 -5.90
N VAL A 604 21.84 35.19 -7.13
CA VAL A 604 21.11 34.35 -8.08
C VAL A 604 21.93 33.11 -8.45
N THR A 605 23.25 33.23 -8.64
CA THR A 605 24.13 32.08 -8.91
C THR A 605 24.14 31.09 -7.74
N TYR A 606 24.21 31.60 -6.51
CA TYR A 606 24.17 30.77 -5.31
C TYR A 606 22.81 30.08 -5.19
N SER A 607 21.71 30.83 -5.27
CA SER A 607 20.35 30.28 -5.27
C SER A 607 20.09 29.33 -6.44
N TRP A 608 20.79 29.46 -7.58
CA TRP A 608 20.64 28.54 -8.69
C TRP A 608 21.37 27.21 -8.47
N ASN A 609 22.47 27.20 -7.72
CA ASN A 609 23.32 26.00 -7.55
C ASN A 609 23.15 25.30 -6.18
N SER A 610 22.62 25.98 -5.16
CA SER A 610 22.70 25.55 -3.76
C SER A 610 21.38 25.02 -3.17
N TYR A 611 20.83 23.91 -3.70
CA TYR A 611 19.77 23.17 -2.98
C TYR A 611 20.29 21.81 -2.56
N TYR A 612 20.53 21.67 -1.26
CA TYR A 612 20.90 20.42 -0.60
C TYR A 612 19.79 20.11 0.39
N CYS A 613 19.15 18.95 0.23
CA CYS A 613 18.24 18.46 1.26
C CYS A 613 19.06 17.74 2.32
N THR A 614 19.05 18.28 3.54
CA THR A 614 19.69 17.67 4.71
C THR A 614 18.70 16.86 5.56
N CYS A 615 17.44 16.71 5.13
CA CYS A 615 16.49 15.86 5.81
C CYS A 615 16.89 14.39 5.68
N GLU A 616 17.56 13.88 6.70
CA GLU A 616 17.70 12.45 6.92
C GLU A 616 16.68 12.04 7.98
N ILE A 617 15.88 11.02 7.68
CA ILE A 617 15.19 10.28 8.74
C ILE A 617 15.83 8.92 8.78
N GLU A 618 16.49 8.60 9.88
CA GLU A 618 16.73 7.21 10.22
C GLU A 618 15.36 6.58 10.52
N THR A 619 14.80 5.85 9.56
CA THR A 619 13.55 5.14 9.78
C THR A 619 13.79 3.98 10.73
N ASN A 620 13.79 4.27 12.04
CA ASN A 620 13.81 3.24 13.04
C ASN A 620 12.45 2.54 13.02
N ASN A 621 12.42 1.30 12.53
CA ASN A 621 11.17 0.58 12.21
C ASN A 621 10.23 0.43 13.41
N LYS A 622 10.71 0.62 14.64
CA LYS A 622 9.96 0.39 15.88
C LYS A 622 8.98 1.49 16.32
N LYS A 623 9.07 2.73 15.80
CA LYS A 623 8.15 3.82 16.22
C LYS A 623 6.75 3.68 15.58
N PRO A 624 5.66 4.02 16.29
CA PRO A 624 4.31 4.17 15.74
C PRO A 624 4.27 5.11 14.53
N PHE A 625 3.31 4.87 13.63
CA PHE A 625 3.14 5.61 12.38
C PHE A 625 3.02 7.13 12.58
N ASN A 626 2.21 7.57 13.55
CA ASN A 626 1.96 8.98 13.83
C ASN A 626 3.23 9.71 14.33
N GLU A 627 4.03 9.06 15.17
CA GLU A 627 5.30 9.61 15.66
C GLU A 627 6.32 9.78 14.54
N LYS A 628 6.42 8.80 13.63
CA LYS A 628 7.29 8.90 12.44
C LYS A 628 6.87 10.07 11.54
N CYS A 629 5.57 10.31 11.39
CA CYS A 629 5.06 11.44 10.63
C CYS A 629 5.41 12.78 11.27
N GLN A 630 5.34 12.86 12.60
CA GLN A 630 5.65 14.07 13.35
C GLN A 630 7.16 14.36 13.32
N GLU A 631 8.00 13.36 13.57
CA GLU A 631 9.46 13.46 13.45
C GLU A 631 9.87 13.88 12.02
N PHE A 632 9.23 13.31 11.00
CA PHE A 632 9.45 13.74 9.62
C PHE A 632 9.12 15.21 9.39
N ARG A 633 7.99 15.68 9.93
CA ARG A 633 7.58 17.09 9.81
C ARG A 633 8.56 18.01 10.50
N GLU A 634 9.07 17.62 11.67
CA GLU A 634 10.05 18.39 12.43
C GLU A 634 11.41 18.45 11.71
N VAL A 635 11.87 17.33 11.16
CA VAL A 635 13.12 17.31 10.37
C VAL A 635 12.97 18.10 9.06
N LYS A 636 11.81 18.02 8.41
CA LYS A 636 11.53 18.79 7.19
C LYS A 636 11.35 20.27 7.45
N SER A 637 10.66 20.67 8.51
CA SER A 637 10.46 22.09 8.83
C SER A 637 11.77 22.81 9.16
N ARG A 638 12.80 22.08 9.61
CA ARG A 638 14.15 22.61 9.85
C ARG A 638 15.00 22.71 8.59
N CYS A 639 14.65 22.04 7.50
CA CYS A 639 15.44 22.05 6.28
C CYS A 639 15.09 23.26 5.41
N PRO A 640 16.06 24.09 5.00
CA PRO A 640 15.82 25.28 4.17
C PRO A 640 15.06 24.99 2.87
N VAL A 641 15.17 23.77 2.33
CA VAL A 641 14.49 23.36 1.09
C VAL A 641 13.00 23.06 1.35
N HIS A 642 12.64 22.64 2.56
CA HIS A 642 11.30 22.18 2.92
C HIS A 642 10.56 23.10 3.89
N LYS A 643 11.27 24.02 4.57
CA LYS A 643 10.76 24.91 5.62
C LYS A 643 9.55 25.73 5.16
N ASP A 644 9.58 26.22 3.93
CA ASP A 644 8.52 27.06 3.39
C ASP A 644 7.39 26.26 2.70
N PHE A 645 7.53 24.93 2.61
CA PHE A 645 6.59 24.04 1.93
C PHE A 645 5.71 23.21 2.89
N VAL A 646 5.69 23.55 4.18
CA VAL A 646 5.05 22.74 5.25
C VAL A 646 3.53 22.56 5.12
N GLY A 647 2.84 23.26 4.20
CA GLY A 647 1.38 23.17 4.05
C GLY A 647 0.84 22.61 2.71
N VAL A 648 1.63 22.54 1.64
CA VAL A 648 1.09 22.37 0.28
C VAL A 648 2.00 21.49 -0.58
N TYR A 649 2.08 20.20 -0.27
CA TYR A 649 2.70 19.22 -1.16
C TYR A 649 1.71 18.77 -2.24
N ILE A 650 1.26 19.70 -3.09
CA ILE A 650 0.44 19.35 -4.25
C ILE A 650 1.37 18.73 -5.28
N GLY A 651 1.57 17.40 -5.24
CA GLY A 651 1.96 16.46 -6.33
C GLY A 651 3.12 16.80 -7.29
N GLN A 652 3.68 17.99 -7.24
CA GLN A 652 4.79 18.47 -8.03
C GLN A 652 6.04 18.12 -7.24
N SER A 653 6.98 17.44 -7.90
CA SER A 653 8.27 17.15 -7.27
C SER A 653 8.85 18.45 -6.72
N LEU A 654 9.42 18.42 -5.51
CA LEU A 654 10.10 19.57 -4.91
C LEU A 654 11.04 20.29 -5.90
N LEU A 655 11.71 19.51 -6.75
CA LEU A 655 12.56 20.00 -7.82
C LEU A 655 11.79 20.84 -8.88
N GLN A 656 10.56 20.48 -9.23
CA GLN A 656 9.70 21.29 -10.10
C GLN A 656 9.33 22.61 -9.44
N SER A 657 8.97 22.60 -8.15
CA SER A 657 8.66 23.84 -7.41
C SER A 657 9.87 24.76 -7.33
N ILE A 658 11.04 24.21 -7.00
CA ILE A 658 12.32 24.93 -7.01
C ILE A 658 12.62 25.49 -8.40
N ASN A 659 12.46 24.67 -9.45
CA ASN A 659 12.71 25.12 -10.82
C ASN A 659 11.72 26.21 -11.24
N LYS A 660 10.44 26.12 -10.84
CA LYS A 660 9.45 27.17 -11.10
C LYS A 660 9.86 28.50 -10.47
N LEU A 661 10.33 28.48 -9.23
CA LEU A 661 10.86 29.67 -8.55
C LEU A 661 12.11 30.20 -9.26
N ARG A 662 13.07 29.33 -9.60
CA ARG A 662 14.27 29.69 -10.36
C ARG A 662 13.92 30.37 -11.69
N PHE A 663 13.02 29.78 -12.47
CA PHE A 663 12.61 30.33 -13.77
C PHE A 663 11.73 31.59 -13.65
N GLY A 664 11.16 31.87 -12.46
CA GLY A 664 10.53 33.15 -12.15
C GLY A 664 11.53 34.31 -11.97
N ILE A 665 12.75 34.05 -11.48
CA ILE A 665 13.78 35.08 -11.26
C ILE A 665 14.08 35.88 -12.54
N PRO A 666 14.35 35.25 -13.71
CA PRO A 666 14.53 35.95 -14.98
C PRO A 666 13.41 36.90 -15.38
N SER A 667 12.17 36.64 -14.97
CA SER A 667 11.01 37.45 -15.32
C SER A 667 11.01 38.82 -14.64
N SER A 668 11.85 39.00 -13.60
CA SER A 668 11.91 40.24 -12.83
C SER A 668 12.54 41.40 -13.62
N CYS A 669 13.54 41.13 -14.48
CA CYS A 669 14.11 42.15 -15.36
C CYS A 669 14.95 41.56 -16.51
N LEU A 670 15.12 42.33 -17.59
CA LEU A 670 15.89 41.93 -18.77
C LEU A 670 17.36 41.60 -18.46
N LYS A 671 17.98 42.29 -17.50
CA LYS A 671 19.39 42.07 -17.14
C LYS A 671 19.57 40.70 -16.47
N LEU A 672 18.66 40.32 -15.57
CA LEU A 672 18.61 38.98 -14.97
C LEU A 672 18.29 37.92 -16.02
N PHE A 673 17.34 38.17 -16.91
CA PHE A 673 17.07 37.27 -18.03
C PHE A 673 18.32 36.98 -18.88
N LYS A 674 19.07 38.03 -19.26
CA LYS A 674 20.33 37.90 -20.02
C LYS A 674 21.39 37.14 -19.22
N PHE A 675 21.50 37.40 -17.92
CA PHE A 675 22.45 36.71 -17.05
C PHE A 675 22.12 35.21 -16.91
N VAL A 676 20.88 34.87 -16.55
CA VAL A 676 20.44 33.49 -16.33
C VAL A 676 20.55 32.67 -17.62
N SER A 677 20.05 33.20 -18.75
CA SER A 677 20.06 32.49 -20.03
C SER A 677 21.46 32.27 -20.62
N LYS A 678 22.44 33.12 -20.29
CA LYS A 678 23.83 32.97 -20.77
C LYS A 678 24.73 32.18 -19.83
N ASN A 679 24.48 32.24 -18.51
CA ASN A 679 25.44 31.76 -17.51
C ASN A 679 24.95 30.58 -16.68
N LEU A 680 23.64 30.42 -16.46
CA LEU A 680 23.12 29.43 -15.51
C LEU A 680 22.51 28.20 -16.18
N ILE A 681 21.86 28.36 -17.34
CA ILE A 681 21.25 27.24 -18.08
C ILE A 681 22.28 26.65 -19.04
N LYS A 682 23.14 25.80 -18.48
CA LYS A 682 24.26 25.17 -19.20
C LYS A 682 24.03 23.72 -19.57
N ARG A 683 22.98 23.08 -19.03
CA ARG A 683 22.69 21.67 -19.21
C ARG A 683 21.33 21.50 -19.88
N MET A 684 21.28 20.69 -20.92
CA MET A 684 20.05 20.30 -21.62
C MET A 684 19.98 18.78 -21.68
N ALA A 685 18.80 18.21 -21.42
CA ALA A 685 18.55 16.78 -21.54
C ALA A 685 17.27 16.53 -22.32
N PHE A 686 17.36 15.75 -23.40
CA PHE A 686 16.19 15.28 -24.14
C PHE A 686 15.85 13.87 -23.70
N SER A 687 14.66 13.68 -23.17
CA SER A 687 14.13 12.34 -22.85
C SER A 687 13.49 11.66 -24.04
N ASN A 688 12.91 12.44 -24.93
CA ASN A 688 12.26 11.92 -26.11
C ASN A 688 12.74 12.73 -27.31
N TRP A 689 13.13 12.04 -28.38
CA TRP A 689 13.59 12.70 -29.60
C TRP A 689 12.43 13.36 -30.34
N HIS A 690 11.21 12.88 -30.15
CA HIS A 690 10.00 13.45 -30.76
C HIS A 690 9.77 14.91 -30.33
N ASP A 691 10.23 15.31 -29.15
CA ASP A 691 10.07 16.68 -28.65
C ASP A 691 11.11 17.65 -29.22
N ILE A 692 12.19 17.14 -29.85
CA ILE A 692 13.31 17.96 -30.30
C ILE A 692 12.88 18.98 -31.37
N PRO A 693 12.15 18.63 -32.44
CA PRO A 693 11.69 19.61 -33.43
C PRO A 693 10.91 20.78 -32.82
N ASP A 694 9.99 20.48 -31.89
CA ASP A 694 9.16 21.49 -31.22
C ASP A 694 9.99 22.39 -30.31
N LEU A 695 10.91 21.81 -29.53
CA LEU A 695 11.85 22.55 -28.68
C LEU A 695 12.80 23.43 -29.49
N GLN A 696 13.18 23.01 -30.70
CA GLN A 696 14.07 23.78 -31.57
C GLN A 696 13.41 25.05 -32.09
N ASN A 697 12.12 24.98 -32.41
CA ASN A 697 11.34 26.17 -32.75
C ASN A 697 11.33 27.14 -31.56
N HIS A 698 11.28 26.62 -30.33
CA HIS A 698 11.33 27.44 -29.13
C HIS A 698 12.71 28.09 -28.89
N PHE A 699 13.84 27.44 -29.22
CA PHE A 699 15.18 28.02 -29.02
C PHE A 699 15.47 29.23 -29.92
N SER A 700 14.76 29.34 -31.04
CA SER A 700 14.85 30.49 -31.93
C SER A 700 14.16 31.73 -31.32
N ASN A 701 13.32 31.56 -30.30
CA ASN A 701 12.68 32.68 -29.61
C ASN A 701 13.71 33.44 -28.76
N GLN A 702 13.84 34.75 -28.97
CA GLN A 702 14.73 35.62 -28.20
C GLN A 702 14.43 35.63 -26.69
N TYR A 703 13.18 35.32 -26.30
CA TYR A 703 12.72 35.20 -24.93
C TYR A 703 12.85 33.77 -24.36
N CYS A 704 13.43 32.83 -25.12
CA CYS A 704 13.80 31.54 -24.58
C CYS A 704 14.99 31.68 -23.62
N LEU A 705 14.80 31.16 -22.40
CA LEU A 705 15.86 31.06 -21.39
C LEU A 705 16.88 29.96 -21.74
N VAL A 706 16.47 28.96 -22.51
CA VAL A 706 17.24 27.77 -22.87
C VAL A 706 17.88 27.97 -24.26
N GLY A 707 18.95 27.24 -24.58
CA GLY A 707 19.51 27.20 -25.95
C GLY A 707 20.58 28.25 -26.28
N LYS A 708 20.90 29.17 -25.36
CA LYS A 708 21.93 30.22 -25.59
C LYS A 708 23.34 29.84 -25.13
N SER A 709 23.45 28.89 -24.21
CA SER A 709 24.72 28.51 -23.56
C SER A 709 24.78 27.02 -23.21
N ILE A 710 24.27 26.13 -24.07
CA ILE A 710 24.32 24.69 -23.80
C ILE A 710 25.78 24.22 -23.82
N GLU A 711 26.31 23.88 -22.63
CA GLU A 711 27.65 23.30 -22.46
C GLU A 711 27.58 21.79 -22.25
N THR A 712 26.47 21.26 -21.72
CA THR A 712 26.24 19.83 -21.53
C THR A 712 24.93 19.43 -22.18
N LEU A 713 25.00 18.47 -23.10
CA LEU A 713 23.86 17.91 -23.80
C LEU A 713 23.73 16.42 -23.50
N SER A 714 22.60 16.02 -22.95
CA SER A 714 22.22 14.62 -22.76
C SER A 714 21.07 14.27 -23.70
N VAL A 715 21.19 13.18 -24.46
CA VAL A 715 20.15 12.78 -25.43
C VAL A 715 19.79 11.31 -25.21
N GLY A 716 18.51 11.06 -24.94
CA GLY A 716 17.99 9.74 -24.62
C GLY A 716 17.54 8.98 -25.85
N LEU A 717 18.28 7.97 -26.31
CA LEU A 717 18.03 7.25 -27.55
C LEU A 717 16.87 6.25 -27.40
N GLU A 718 15.70 6.59 -27.95
CA GLU A 718 14.54 5.69 -28.06
C GLU A 718 14.60 4.87 -29.36
N ASN A 719 14.26 3.58 -29.27
CA ASN A 719 14.27 2.63 -30.38
C ASN A 719 12.91 2.60 -31.13
N LYS A 720 12.45 3.75 -31.64
CA LYS A 720 11.25 3.80 -32.50
C LYS A 720 11.67 3.96 -33.96
N LYS A 721 10.99 3.24 -34.87
CA LYS A 721 11.28 3.17 -36.33
C LYS A 721 11.13 4.49 -37.09
N GLU A 722 10.78 5.60 -36.44
CA GLU A 722 10.55 6.86 -37.12
C GLU A 722 11.87 7.53 -37.52
N ARG A 723 11.87 8.17 -38.70
CA ARG A 723 13.04 8.74 -39.38
C ARG A 723 13.65 9.90 -38.58
N LEU A 724 14.48 9.59 -37.60
CA LEU A 724 15.24 10.60 -36.86
C LEU A 724 16.45 11.07 -37.67
N ASN A 725 16.59 12.39 -37.79
CA ASN A 725 17.74 13.03 -38.41
C ASN A 725 18.60 13.74 -37.34
N PRO A 726 19.79 13.22 -37.00
CA PRO A 726 20.67 13.82 -35.99
C PRO A 726 21.29 15.16 -36.41
N GLU A 727 21.05 15.63 -37.64
CA GLU A 727 21.51 16.95 -38.14
C GLU A 727 21.06 18.13 -37.27
N PHE A 728 20.03 17.99 -36.42
CA PHE A 728 19.66 19.06 -35.49
C PHE A 728 20.82 19.45 -34.54
N LEU A 729 21.75 18.52 -34.28
CA LEU A 729 22.95 18.77 -33.47
C LEU A 729 23.89 19.77 -34.14
N LEU A 730 23.81 19.95 -35.46
CA LEU A 730 24.61 20.93 -36.21
C LEU A 730 24.11 22.37 -36.06
N ARG A 731 22.96 22.58 -35.41
CA ARG A 731 22.41 23.93 -35.20
C ARG A 731 23.26 24.76 -34.23
N GLY A 732 23.29 26.07 -34.45
CA GLY A 732 24.14 27.01 -33.71
C GLY A 732 23.97 26.99 -32.18
N HIS A 733 22.78 26.62 -31.67
CA HIS A 733 22.49 26.50 -30.24
C HIS A 733 23.37 25.47 -29.51
N TYR A 734 23.86 24.45 -30.21
CA TYR A 734 24.71 23.41 -29.64
C TYR A 734 26.21 23.62 -29.90
N SER A 735 26.57 24.68 -30.63
CA SER A 735 27.97 24.93 -31.02
C SER A 735 28.93 25.01 -29.83
N LYS A 736 28.46 25.41 -28.64
CA LYS A 736 29.24 25.52 -27.39
C LYS A 736 29.23 24.25 -26.52
N THR A 737 28.69 23.15 -27.02
CA THR A 737 28.62 21.88 -26.26
C THR A 737 30.03 21.38 -25.95
N LYS A 738 30.35 21.31 -24.65
CA LYS A 738 31.60 20.76 -24.11
C LYS A 738 31.46 19.30 -23.72
N ARG A 739 30.24 18.89 -23.33
CA ARG A 739 29.91 17.54 -22.90
C ARG A 739 28.71 17.00 -23.66
N PHE A 740 28.87 15.83 -24.28
CA PHE A 740 27.78 15.08 -24.89
C PHE A 740 27.58 13.75 -24.16
N GLN A 741 26.34 13.40 -23.82
CA GLN A 741 25.98 12.13 -23.19
C GLN A 741 24.81 11.47 -23.93
N ALA A 742 24.99 10.23 -24.37
CA ALA A 742 23.92 9.39 -24.86
C ALA A 742 23.37 8.50 -23.74
N ILE A 743 22.05 8.41 -23.60
CA ILE A 743 21.38 7.64 -22.54
C ILE A 743 20.39 6.67 -23.19
N GLU A 744 20.47 5.39 -22.88
CA GLU A 744 19.47 4.40 -23.31
C GLU A 744 18.19 4.45 -22.49
N THR A 745 17.05 4.26 -23.17
CA THR A 745 15.77 3.94 -22.54
C THR A 745 15.65 2.42 -22.32
N PRO A 746 15.54 1.93 -21.07
CA PRO A 746 15.73 0.51 -20.71
C PRO A 746 14.63 -0.48 -21.16
N ASN A 747 13.69 -0.08 -22.02
CA ASN A 747 12.43 -0.82 -22.21
C ASN A 747 12.27 -1.51 -23.58
N TYR A 748 13.22 -1.45 -24.51
CA TYR A 748 13.03 -2.01 -25.86
C TYR A 748 14.27 -2.74 -26.38
N ALA A 749 14.11 -4.03 -26.70
CA ALA A 749 15.12 -4.81 -27.44
C ALA A 749 15.41 -4.11 -28.78
N ALA A 750 16.69 -3.83 -29.03
CA ALA A 750 17.15 -3.02 -30.15
C ALA A 750 16.87 -3.68 -31.51
N VAL A 751 16.28 -2.94 -32.46
CA VAL A 751 16.44 -3.25 -33.89
C VAL A 751 17.46 -2.23 -34.40
N PRO A 752 18.63 -2.66 -34.91
CA PRO A 752 19.66 -1.73 -35.36
C PRO A 752 19.17 -0.91 -36.56
N ILE A 753 19.13 0.41 -36.42
CA ILE A 753 18.93 1.34 -37.54
C ILE A 753 20.32 1.67 -38.08
N THR A 754 20.72 1.01 -39.16
CA THR A 754 22.08 1.05 -39.75
C THR A 754 22.54 2.47 -40.12
N ASP A 755 21.62 3.36 -40.55
CA ASP A 755 21.98 4.68 -41.07
C ASP A 755 22.05 5.79 -40.02
N PHE A 756 21.50 5.56 -38.82
CA PHE A 756 21.34 6.61 -37.81
C PHE A 756 22.67 6.94 -37.11
N TYR A 757 23.40 5.92 -36.68
CA TYR A 757 24.63 6.11 -35.88
C TYR A 757 25.77 6.81 -36.64
N PRO A 758 26.06 6.49 -37.92
CA PRO A 758 27.07 7.22 -38.67
C PRO A 758 26.77 8.73 -38.74
N LYS A 759 25.50 9.11 -38.94
CA LYS A 759 25.06 10.52 -38.98
C LYS A 759 25.13 11.18 -37.61
N LEU A 760 24.75 10.46 -36.55
CA LEU A 760 24.85 10.95 -35.17
C LEU A 760 26.30 11.24 -34.81
N PHE A 761 27.20 10.31 -35.10
CA PHE A 761 28.61 10.47 -34.81
C PHE A 761 29.26 11.57 -35.65
N ALA A 762 28.94 11.65 -36.95
CA ALA A 762 29.40 12.78 -37.78
C ALA A 762 28.97 14.13 -37.19
N SER A 763 27.76 14.22 -36.65
CA SER A 763 27.24 15.45 -36.04
C SER A 763 27.94 15.79 -34.72
N ILE A 764 28.17 14.81 -33.83
CA ILE A 764 28.87 15.01 -32.55
C ILE A 764 30.31 15.47 -32.78
N LEU A 765 31.00 14.88 -33.76
CA LEU A 765 32.38 15.23 -34.10
C LEU A 765 32.51 16.66 -34.69
N GLY A 766 31.39 17.27 -35.13
CA GLY A 766 31.34 18.67 -35.57
C GLY A 766 31.44 19.69 -34.44
N TYR A 767 31.35 19.27 -33.17
CA TYR A 767 31.44 20.18 -32.03
C TYR A 767 32.89 20.62 -31.74
N LYS A 768 33.18 21.88 -32.07
CA LYS A 768 34.50 22.51 -31.84
C LYS A 768 34.97 22.48 -30.39
N PHE A 769 34.06 22.55 -29.41
CA PHE A 769 34.39 22.65 -27.99
C PHE A 769 34.22 21.33 -27.21
N LEU A 770 33.91 20.23 -27.90
CA LEU A 770 33.66 18.95 -27.23
C LEU A 770 34.92 18.44 -26.53
N CYS A 771 34.85 18.29 -25.22
CA CYS A 771 35.93 17.75 -24.38
C CYS A 771 35.49 16.52 -23.56
N GLU A 772 34.19 16.24 -23.44
CA GLU A 772 33.67 15.05 -22.76
C GLU A 772 32.62 14.33 -23.62
N LEU A 773 32.84 13.05 -23.88
CA LEU A 773 31.91 12.19 -24.61
C LEU A 773 31.55 10.97 -23.74
N ASP A 774 30.26 10.82 -23.42
CA ASP A 774 29.75 9.73 -22.60
C ASP A 774 28.68 8.91 -23.35
N LEU A 775 29.11 7.80 -23.92
CA LEU A 775 28.33 6.76 -24.60
C LEU A 775 28.22 5.48 -23.74
N SER A 776 28.55 5.55 -22.44
CA SER A 776 28.61 4.36 -21.57
C SER A 776 27.28 3.67 -21.30
N ARG A 777 26.17 4.32 -21.65
CA ARG A 777 24.81 3.81 -21.53
C ARG A 777 24.19 3.61 -22.90
N CYS A 778 25.02 3.40 -23.92
CA CYS A 778 24.57 3.30 -25.28
C CYS A 778 24.88 1.89 -25.78
N PRO A 779 23.87 1.06 -26.10
CA PRO A 779 24.06 -0.32 -26.52
C PRO A 779 24.64 -0.44 -27.94
N ILE A 780 25.22 0.65 -28.47
CA ILE A 780 25.41 0.89 -29.90
C ILE A 780 26.22 -0.18 -30.60
N LEU A 781 27.13 -0.92 -29.93
CA LEU A 781 28.20 -1.62 -30.66
C LEU A 781 28.19 -3.15 -30.57
N ASP A 782 27.07 -3.79 -30.21
CA ASP A 782 26.87 -5.23 -30.54
C ASP A 782 26.38 -5.36 -31.98
N PHE A 783 27.22 -4.81 -32.85
CA PHE A 783 27.00 -4.59 -34.25
C PHE A 783 27.41 -5.86 -35.01
N GLY A 784 26.54 -6.35 -35.89
CA GLY A 784 26.89 -7.43 -36.81
C GLY A 784 28.16 -7.10 -37.62
N PRO A 785 28.75 -8.09 -38.30
CA PRO A 785 30.05 -7.97 -38.97
C PRO A 785 30.19 -6.74 -39.89
N ASP A 786 29.14 -6.34 -40.61
CA ASP A 786 29.17 -5.20 -41.53
C ASP A 786 29.33 -3.84 -40.83
N THR A 787 28.86 -3.74 -39.59
CA THR A 787 28.88 -2.52 -38.79
C THR A 787 30.21 -2.28 -38.06
N ILE A 788 31.14 -3.24 -38.07
CA ILE A 788 32.52 -3.09 -37.56
C ILE A 788 33.25 -1.96 -38.30
N ASN A 789 33.01 -1.83 -39.62
CA ASN A 789 33.62 -0.78 -40.44
C ASN A 789 33.22 0.63 -39.98
N HIS A 790 31.95 0.84 -39.62
CA HIS A 790 31.48 2.13 -39.12
C HIS A 790 32.06 2.46 -37.74
N GLY A 791 32.21 1.46 -36.87
CA GLY A 791 32.90 1.60 -35.58
C GLY A 791 34.35 2.05 -35.74
N ASN A 792 35.08 1.43 -36.67
CA ASN A 792 36.47 1.79 -36.96
C ASN A 792 36.60 3.22 -37.53
N VAL A 793 35.73 3.62 -38.45
CA VAL A 793 35.70 4.99 -38.97
C VAL A 793 35.43 6.01 -37.86
N PHE A 794 34.49 5.71 -36.96
CA PHE A 794 34.20 6.57 -35.82
C PHE A 794 35.39 6.69 -34.86
N ILE A 795 35.99 5.55 -34.48
CA ILE A 795 37.18 5.51 -33.61
C ILE A 795 38.34 6.28 -34.25
N ASN A 796 38.60 6.11 -35.55
CA ASN A 796 39.67 6.82 -36.25
C ASN A 796 39.43 8.33 -36.29
N ARG A 797 38.17 8.79 -36.37
CA ARG A 797 37.86 10.22 -36.26
C ARG A 797 37.99 10.73 -34.82
N LEU A 798 37.57 9.96 -33.83
CA LEU A 798 37.74 10.32 -32.41
C LEU A 798 39.20 10.55 -32.03
N LYS A 799 40.14 9.77 -32.60
CA LYS A 799 41.59 9.94 -32.36
C LYS A 799 42.11 11.36 -32.65
N ARG A 800 41.46 12.07 -33.56
CA ARG A 800 41.83 13.44 -33.98
C ARG A 800 41.28 14.52 -33.05
N ILE A 801 40.40 14.18 -32.11
CA ILE A 801 39.78 15.13 -31.19
C ILE A 801 40.45 15.03 -29.81
N PRO A 802 40.94 16.13 -29.23
CA PRO A 802 41.58 16.14 -27.93
C PRO A 802 40.55 16.07 -26.79
N LEU A 803 39.83 14.95 -26.67
CA LEU A 803 38.88 14.75 -25.57
C LEU A 803 39.61 14.64 -24.22
N VAL A 804 39.05 15.26 -23.19
CA VAL A 804 39.49 15.12 -21.80
C VAL A 804 38.85 13.90 -21.15
N LYS A 805 37.61 13.55 -21.54
CA LYS A 805 36.92 12.36 -21.01
C LYS A 805 36.20 11.59 -22.10
N LEU A 806 36.36 10.27 -22.10
CA LEU A 806 35.69 9.36 -23.02
C LEU A 806 35.13 8.16 -22.24
N PHE A 807 33.81 8.06 -22.13
CA PHE A 807 33.16 6.91 -21.51
C PHE A 807 32.34 6.15 -22.54
N CYS A 808 32.64 4.90 -22.81
CA CYS A 808 31.83 3.99 -23.62
C CYS A 808 32.00 2.52 -23.18
N SER A 809 31.05 1.65 -23.52
CA SER A 809 30.82 0.33 -22.91
C SER A 809 31.03 -0.86 -23.85
N THR A 810 31.95 -0.80 -24.81
CA THR A 810 31.93 -1.73 -25.96
C THR A 810 33.26 -2.40 -26.28
N ASN A 811 33.23 -3.72 -26.47
CA ASN A 811 34.43 -4.57 -26.66
C ASN A 811 35.32 -4.14 -27.85
N GLN A 812 34.77 -3.35 -28.77
CA GLN A 812 35.47 -2.79 -29.93
C GLN A 812 36.57 -1.76 -29.57
N TYR A 813 36.67 -1.32 -28.29
CA TYR A 813 37.73 -0.41 -27.86
C TYR A 813 39.14 -1.00 -27.84
N LYS A 814 39.32 -2.31 -28.03
CA LYS A 814 40.65 -2.90 -28.26
C LYS A 814 41.40 -2.15 -29.38
N HIS A 815 40.68 -1.63 -30.38
CA HIS A 815 41.21 -0.84 -31.49
C HIS A 815 41.47 0.64 -31.17
N LEU A 816 40.94 1.16 -30.05
CA LEU A 816 41.27 2.51 -29.55
C LEU A 816 42.61 2.52 -28.81
N PHE A 817 43.22 1.35 -28.55
CA PHE A 817 44.50 1.23 -27.87
C PHE A 817 45.63 0.67 -28.76
N ARG A 818 45.35 0.35 -30.04
CA ARG A 818 46.31 -0.25 -30.98
C ARG A 818 46.12 0.34 -32.37
N ASP A 819 47.20 0.74 -33.06
CA ASP A 819 47.08 1.17 -34.46
C ASP A 819 46.92 -0.05 -35.35
N GLU A 820 46.65 0.23 -36.62
CA GLU A 820 46.51 -0.78 -37.68
C GLU A 820 47.76 -1.67 -37.80
N ASN A 821 48.91 -1.27 -37.25
CA ASN A 821 50.19 -1.98 -37.28
C ASN A 821 50.67 -2.48 -35.89
N GLY A 822 49.88 -2.32 -34.83
CA GLY A 822 50.25 -2.66 -33.46
C GLY A 822 51.31 -1.77 -32.76
N GLN A 823 51.70 -0.61 -33.31
CA GLN A 823 52.68 0.31 -32.70
C GLN A 823 52.06 1.20 -31.60
N LYS A 824 52.93 1.75 -30.73
CA LYS A 824 52.57 2.57 -29.55
C LYS A 824 52.22 4.02 -29.94
N TRP A 825 51.09 4.52 -29.44
CA TRP A 825 50.44 5.78 -29.84
C TRP A 825 50.92 7.04 -29.11
N SER A 826 52.22 7.26 -29.01
CA SER A 826 52.74 8.42 -28.27
C SER A 826 52.30 9.77 -28.87
N SER A 827 51.91 9.85 -30.15
CA SER A 827 51.55 11.09 -30.86
C SER A 827 50.04 11.35 -31.04
N CYS A 828 49.16 10.43 -30.62
CA CYS A 828 47.71 10.58 -30.83
C CYS A 828 47.13 11.70 -29.93
N PRO A 829 46.46 12.74 -30.49
CA PRO A 829 45.91 13.84 -29.71
C PRO A 829 45.00 13.38 -28.57
N LEU A 830 44.15 12.38 -28.84
CA LEU A 830 43.24 11.79 -27.86
C LEU A 830 44.00 11.15 -26.68
N VAL A 831 45.08 10.41 -26.94
CA VAL A 831 45.89 9.76 -25.88
C VAL A 831 46.58 10.80 -25.00
N GLN A 832 47.06 11.88 -25.61
CA GLN A 832 47.76 12.96 -24.90
C GLN A 832 46.81 13.88 -24.09
N SER A 833 45.52 13.90 -24.40
CA SER A 833 44.52 14.76 -23.74
C SER A 833 43.67 14.05 -22.68
N LEU A 834 43.45 12.74 -22.82
CA LEU A 834 42.51 12.01 -21.96
C LEU A 834 42.95 11.97 -20.49
N GLN A 835 42.04 12.43 -19.63
CA GLN A 835 42.13 12.36 -18.17
C GLN A 835 41.15 11.36 -17.57
N ALA A 836 40.07 11.03 -18.29
CA ALA A 836 39.13 9.99 -17.86
C ALA A 836 38.73 9.05 -19.01
N VAL A 837 38.73 7.75 -18.75
CA VAL A 837 38.30 6.74 -19.71
C VAL A 837 37.40 5.69 -19.05
N SER A 838 36.55 5.01 -19.82
CA SER A 838 35.96 3.74 -19.36
C SER A 838 36.51 2.53 -20.07
N ILE A 839 36.50 1.41 -19.34
CA ILE A 839 36.78 0.07 -19.84
C ILE A 839 35.63 -0.84 -19.47
N ASP A 840 35.40 -1.86 -20.28
CA ASP A 840 34.37 -2.88 -20.10
C ASP A 840 34.94 -4.26 -19.76
N SER A 841 36.21 -4.51 -20.11
CA SER A 841 37.01 -5.65 -19.66
C SER A 841 38.23 -5.22 -18.85
N LEU A 842 38.57 -6.02 -17.83
CA LEU A 842 39.80 -5.86 -17.03
C LEU A 842 41.07 -6.15 -17.86
N ASP A 843 40.97 -6.93 -18.95
CA ASP A 843 42.09 -7.22 -19.85
C ASP A 843 42.65 -5.95 -20.54
N LEU A 844 41.89 -4.86 -20.51
CA LEU A 844 42.30 -3.56 -21.05
C LEU A 844 43.12 -2.73 -20.05
N MET A 845 43.26 -3.18 -18.79
CA MET A 845 44.02 -2.44 -17.76
C MET A 845 45.48 -2.15 -18.17
N PRO A 846 46.24 -3.08 -18.77
CA PRO A 846 47.59 -2.80 -19.24
C PRO A 846 47.66 -1.66 -20.27
N ASN A 847 46.61 -1.47 -21.07
CA ASN A 847 46.56 -0.41 -22.08
C ASN A 847 46.39 0.99 -21.45
N LEU A 848 45.93 1.08 -20.20
CA LEU A 848 45.73 2.36 -19.51
C LEU A 848 47.06 3.08 -19.22
N PHE A 849 48.19 2.36 -19.19
CA PHE A 849 49.51 2.94 -19.01
C PHE A 849 49.96 3.83 -20.19
N ALA A 850 49.30 3.73 -21.35
CA ALA A 850 49.57 4.58 -22.50
C ALA A 850 49.09 6.03 -22.32
N PHE A 851 48.25 6.32 -21.31
CA PHE A 851 47.62 7.63 -21.12
C PHE A 851 48.30 8.42 -19.99
N PRO A 852 49.23 9.34 -20.30
CA PRO A 852 50.06 10.00 -19.28
C PRO A 852 49.27 10.92 -18.34
N LYS A 853 48.11 11.42 -18.77
CA LYS A 853 47.26 12.33 -17.98
C LYS A 853 46.06 11.64 -17.32
N LEU A 854 45.97 10.32 -17.41
CA LEU A 854 44.81 9.59 -16.91
C LEU A 854 44.76 9.66 -15.38
N THR A 855 43.62 10.13 -14.86
CA THR A 855 43.36 10.28 -13.42
C THR A 855 42.06 9.62 -12.98
N HIS A 856 41.17 9.28 -13.92
CA HIS A 856 39.88 8.65 -13.66
C HIS A 856 39.63 7.45 -14.59
N VAL A 857 39.38 6.28 -14.01
CA VAL A 857 38.93 5.09 -14.75
C VAL A 857 37.49 4.75 -14.37
N LYS A 858 36.65 4.43 -15.35
CA LYS A 858 35.28 3.93 -15.15
C LYS A 858 35.16 2.50 -15.68
N ILE A 859 34.95 1.51 -14.83
CA ILE A 859 34.75 0.12 -15.23
C ILE A 859 33.25 -0.13 -15.36
N ILE A 860 32.83 -0.63 -16.53
CA ILE A 860 31.44 -0.90 -16.88
C ILE A 860 31.35 -2.35 -17.33
N VAL A 861 31.07 -3.27 -16.42
CA VAL A 861 30.92 -4.68 -16.77
C VAL A 861 29.46 -4.92 -17.16
N SER A 862 29.22 -5.33 -18.40
CA SER A 862 27.87 -5.60 -18.95
C SER A 862 27.35 -7.00 -18.60
N GLN A 863 28.25 -7.94 -18.29
CA GLN A 863 27.92 -9.32 -17.92
C GLN A 863 28.14 -9.54 -16.42
N SER A 864 27.23 -10.29 -15.78
CA SER A 864 27.29 -10.58 -14.33
C SER A 864 28.66 -11.18 -13.95
N PRO A 865 29.48 -10.50 -13.12
CA PRO A 865 30.87 -10.89 -12.83
C PRO A 865 30.98 -12.08 -11.87
N ARG A 866 29.95 -12.93 -11.76
CA ARG A 866 29.89 -14.04 -10.78
C ARG A 866 31.06 -15.02 -10.88
N CYS A 867 31.83 -15.02 -11.98
CA CYS A 867 32.97 -15.92 -12.17
C CYS A 867 34.37 -15.29 -12.03
N LEU A 868 34.53 -13.98 -11.76
CA LEU A 868 35.86 -13.33 -11.86
C LEU A 868 36.67 -13.22 -10.55
N PHE A 869 36.08 -13.42 -9.37
CA PHE A 869 36.78 -13.18 -8.08
C PHE A 869 36.72 -14.33 -7.07
N TYR A 870 36.17 -15.48 -7.46
CA TYR A 870 36.25 -16.71 -6.68
C TYR A 870 37.32 -17.58 -7.35
N ASP A 871 38.46 -17.77 -6.68
CA ASP A 871 39.56 -18.70 -7.04
C ASP A 871 40.47 -18.38 -8.25
N GLN A 872 41.04 -17.17 -8.35
CA GLN A 872 42.11 -16.92 -9.33
C GLN A 872 43.47 -16.61 -8.69
N ASP A 873 44.52 -17.16 -9.34
CA ASP A 873 45.94 -17.12 -8.98
C ASP A 873 46.48 -15.71 -8.66
N GLU A 874 47.51 -15.65 -7.80
CA GLU A 874 48.29 -14.43 -7.51
C GLU A 874 48.79 -13.72 -8.78
N GLU A 875 49.00 -14.46 -9.87
CA GLU A 875 49.39 -13.92 -11.17
C GLU A 875 48.33 -12.95 -11.74
N TYR A 876 47.04 -13.25 -11.58
CA TYR A 876 45.95 -12.39 -12.05
C TYR A 876 45.86 -11.09 -11.22
N LYS A 877 46.22 -11.13 -9.93
CA LYS A 877 46.24 -9.92 -9.08
C LYS A 877 47.29 -8.90 -9.55
N SER A 878 48.42 -9.36 -10.08
CA SER A 878 49.47 -8.48 -10.60
C SER A 878 49.01 -7.68 -11.82
N GLN A 879 48.12 -8.25 -12.63
CA GLN A 879 47.56 -7.64 -13.85
C GLN A 879 46.49 -6.57 -13.55
N LEU A 880 45.98 -6.51 -12.32
CA LEU A 880 44.94 -5.57 -11.88
C LEU A 880 45.50 -4.26 -11.27
N THR A 881 46.77 -3.96 -11.52
CA THR A 881 47.41 -2.71 -11.09
C THR A 881 47.03 -1.55 -12.02
N LEU A 882 46.48 -0.48 -11.43
CA LEU A 882 46.14 0.76 -12.13
C LEU A 882 47.39 1.65 -12.27
N PRO A 883 47.47 2.49 -13.33
CA PRO A 883 48.49 3.50 -13.44
C PRO A 883 48.58 4.38 -12.18
N LYS A 884 49.80 4.79 -11.79
CA LYS A 884 50.04 5.58 -10.56
C LYS A 884 49.28 6.91 -10.51
N GLY A 885 48.88 7.46 -11.67
CA GLY A 885 48.10 8.70 -11.78
C GLY A 885 46.62 8.57 -11.47
N ILE A 886 46.05 7.36 -11.43
CA ILE A 886 44.61 7.17 -11.20
C ILE A 886 44.27 7.54 -9.75
N ARG A 887 43.42 8.56 -9.57
CA ARG A 887 42.94 9.02 -8.26
C ARG A 887 41.46 8.73 -8.03
N LYS A 888 40.71 8.47 -9.11
CA LYS A 888 39.28 8.20 -9.09
C LYS A 888 38.94 6.92 -9.83
N LEU A 889 38.15 6.07 -9.20
CA LEU A 889 37.61 4.85 -9.80
C LEU A 889 36.09 4.93 -9.82
N SER A 890 35.46 4.60 -10.94
CA SER A 890 34.01 4.46 -11.05
C SER A 890 33.66 3.05 -11.46
N ILE A 891 32.70 2.42 -10.83
CA ILE A 891 32.32 1.02 -11.08
C ILE A 891 30.80 0.88 -11.08
N ASN A 892 30.28 -0.11 -11.79
CA ASN A 892 28.86 -0.45 -11.77
C ASN A 892 28.53 -1.69 -10.92
N GLU A 893 29.55 -2.49 -10.58
CA GLU A 893 29.42 -3.74 -9.83
C GLU A 893 30.15 -3.68 -8.48
N SER A 894 29.53 -4.19 -7.43
CA SER A 894 30.07 -4.16 -6.06
C SER A 894 31.37 -4.97 -5.87
N PRO A 895 31.53 -6.17 -6.44
CA PRO A 895 32.76 -6.95 -6.27
C PRO A 895 34.04 -6.20 -6.74
N LEU A 896 33.92 -5.31 -7.73
CA LEU A 896 35.05 -4.53 -8.25
C LEU A 896 35.58 -3.47 -7.28
N THR A 897 34.84 -3.18 -6.21
CA THR A 897 35.29 -2.27 -5.15
C THR A 897 36.61 -2.74 -4.53
N LYS A 898 36.86 -4.07 -4.52
CA LYS A 898 38.11 -4.69 -4.05
C LYS A 898 39.36 -4.22 -4.81
N LEU A 899 39.23 -3.74 -6.06
CA LEU A 899 40.34 -3.17 -6.82
C LEU A 899 40.99 -1.98 -6.11
N THR A 900 40.24 -1.26 -5.27
CA THR A 900 40.79 -0.14 -4.48
C THR A 900 41.76 -0.60 -3.39
N ARG A 901 41.69 -1.86 -2.93
CA ARG A 901 42.67 -2.43 -1.98
C ARG A 901 44.02 -2.64 -2.64
N LEU A 902 44.03 -3.12 -3.88
CA LEU A 902 45.23 -3.30 -4.69
C LEU A 902 45.80 -1.98 -5.21
N ASN A 903 44.99 -0.92 -5.19
CA ASN A 903 45.33 0.39 -5.77
C ASN A 903 45.12 1.51 -4.74
N PRO A 904 45.99 1.63 -3.71
CA PRO A 904 45.85 2.62 -2.64
C PRO A 904 45.89 4.07 -3.12
N GLN A 905 46.38 4.31 -4.34
CA GLN A 905 46.37 5.61 -4.98
C GLN A 905 44.95 6.12 -5.33
N VAL A 906 43.93 5.26 -5.28
CA VAL A 906 42.53 5.61 -5.56
C VAL A 906 41.88 6.27 -4.33
N THR A 907 41.89 7.60 -4.33
CA THR A 907 41.28 8.42 -3.27
C THR A 907 39.76 8.60 -3.38
N LYS A 908 39.16 8.39 -4.56
CA LYS A 908 37.72 8.61 -4.80
C LYS A 908 37.06 7.44 -5.50
N LEU A 909 36.07 6.82 -4.86
CA LEU A 909 35.30 5.71 -5.41
C LEU A 909 33.89 6.18 -5.79
N VAL A 910 33.42 5.85 -6.99
CA VAL A 910 32.06 6.15 -7.44
C VAL A 910 31.36 4.86 -7.88
N MET A 911 30.38 4.42 -7.13
CA MET A 911 29.56 3.27 -7.49
C MET A 911 28.31 3.74 -8.24
N ASN A 912 28.01 3.14 -9.39
CA ASN A 912 26.77 3.38 -10.15
C ASN A 912 25.94 2.10 -10.15
N THR A 913 25.02 1.93 -9.21
CA THR A 913 24.26 0.69 -9.10
C THR A 913 23.06 0.68 -10.03
N GLY A 914 22.88 -0.46 -10.71
CA GLY A 914 21.65 -0.80 -11.42
C GLY A 914 20.48 -1.12 -10.49
N ARG A 915 19.47 -1.82 -10.99
CA ARG A 915 18.24 -2.16 -10.23
C ARG A 915 18.47 -3.17 -9.07
N ASN A 916 19.57 -3.92 -9.09
CA ASN A 916 19.86 -5.04 -8.17
C ASN A 916 20.73 -4.60 -6.97
N GLY A 917 20.23 -3.66 -6.17
CA GLY A 917 21.00 -2.94 -5.15
C GLY A 917 21.03 -3.55 -3.75
N ASP A 918 21.41 -4.83 -3.57
CA ASP A 918 21.36 -5.45 -2.23
C ASP A 918 22.75 -5.67 -1.58
N HIS A 919 23.84 -5.22 -2.21
CA HIS A 919 25.21 -5.51 -1.76
C HIS A 919 26.08 -4.26 -1.58
N TYR A 920 25.64 -3.30 -0.76
CA TYR A 920 26.41 -2.08 -0.44
C TYR A 920 27.35 -2.23 0.77
N HIS A 921 27.17 -3.25 1.61
CA HIS A 921 27.85 -3.35 2.90
C HIS A 921 29.37 -3.46 2.74
N ASP A 922 29.85 -4.19 1.73
CA ASP A 922 31.27 -4.48 1.54
C ASP A 922 32.12 -3.23 1.23
N ILE A 923 31.49 -2.16 0.72
CA ILE A 923 32.16 -0.95 0.25
C ILE A 923 32.67 -0.10 1.41
N PHE A 924 31.98 -0.16 2.54
CA PHE A 924 32.32 0.63 3.72
C PHE A 924 33.45 0.02 4.56
N PHE A 925 33.93 -1.18 4.21
CA PHE A 925 35.14 -1.81 4.75
C PHE A 925 36.41 -1.52 3.93
N LEU A 926 36.37 -0.47 3.10
CA LEU A 926 37.52 -0.02 2.34
C LEU A 926 38.20 1.12 3.08
N ASP A 927 39.44 0.94 3.53
CA ASP A 927 40.15 2.00 4.24
C ASP A 927 40.81 3.03 3.31
N ASN A 928 41.01 2.67 2.03
CA ASN A 928 41.79 3.47 1.08
C ASN A 928 41.04 4.70 0.52
N PRO A 929 39.77 4.59 0.05
CA PRO A 929 39.08 5.75 -0.48
C PRO A 929 38.85 6.83 0.58
N GLN A 930 39.16 8.07 0.22
CA GLN A 930 38.84 9.23 1.05
C GLN A 930 37.37 9.62 0.91
N LYS A 931 36.79 9.37 -0.26
CA LYS A 931 35.43 9.74 -0.62
C LYS A 931 34.74 8.64 -1.42
N ILE A 932 33.56 8.22 -0.96
CA ILE A 932 32.70 7.26 -1.66
C ILE A 932 31.46 8.00 -2.16
N ILE A 933 31.09 7.76 -3.41
CA ILE A 933 29.87 8.29 -4.02
C ILE A 933 29.05 7.12 -4.53
N ILE A 934 27.83 6.92 -4.01
CA ILE A 934 26.92 5.88 -4.47
C ILE A 934 25.81 6.54 -5.29
N ARG A 935 25.68 6.17 -6.56
CA ARG A 935 24.57 6.56 -7.43
C ARG A 935 23.62 5.39 -7.60
N THR A 936 22.37 5.58 -7.19
CA THR A 936 21.32 4.56 -7.24
C THR A 936 20.00 5.16 -7.69
N ASN A 937 19.13 4.35 -8.28
CA ASN A 937 17.76 4.74 -8.58
C ASN A 937 16.80 4.45 -7.41
N ARG A 938 17.30 3.87 -6.31
CA ARG A 938 16.51 3.61 -5.11
C ARG A 938 16.56 4.82 -4.19
N GLU A 939 15.41 5.18 -3.63
CA GLU A 939 15.31 6.26 -2.63
C GLU A 939 15.89 5.84 -1.28
N SER A 940 15.96 4.52 -1.02
CA SER A 940 16.52 3.97 0.21
C SER A 940 17.99 4.33 0.35
N HIS A 941 18.33 4.95 1.47
CA HIS A 941 19.71 5.21 1.89
C HIS A 941 20.50 3.90 1.95
N PRO A 942 21.70 3.84 1.32
CA PRO A 942 22.62 2.72 1.56
C PRO A 942 22.97 2.67 3.05
N THR A 943 22.49 1.65 3.75
CA THR A 943 22.78 1.46 5.17
C THR A 943 24.27 1.27 5.40
N ILE A 944 24.88 2.24 6.07
CA ILE A 944 26.23 2.15 6.58
C ILE A 944 26.21 1.26 7.83
N LEU A 945 27.18 0.37 7.96
CA LEU A 945 27.38 -0.36 9.21
C LEU A 945 27.90 0.61 10.29
N GLN A 946 27.42 0.46 11.53
CA GLN A 946 27.81 1.32 12.67
C GLN A 946 29.33 1.41 12.91
N HIS A 947 30.11 0.45 12.40
CA HIS A 947 31.56 0.37 12.55
C HIS A 947 32.35 0.95 11.36
N SER A 948 31.71 1.61 10.39
CA SER A 948 32.47 2.15 9.25
C SER A 948 33.19 3.46 9.61
N ASN A 949 34.36 3.66 9.00
CA ASN A 949 35.11 4.91 9.10
C ASN A 949 34.53 6.05 8.25
N TYR A 950 33.35 5.87 7.64
CA TYR A 950 32.76 6.84 6.73
C TYR A 950 31.60 7.58 7.36
N GLN A 951 31.63 8.91 7.27
CA GLN A 951 30.52 9.78 7.60
C GLN A 951 29.72 10.13 6.34
N PHE A 952 28.40 10.03 6.45
CA PHE A 952 27.50 10.52 5.43
C PHE A 952 27.52 12.06 5.38
N ILE A 953 27.67 12.61 4.18
CA ILE A 953 27.76 14.06 3.95
C ILE A 953 26.45 14.63 3.38
N GLY A 954 25.71 13.86 2.59
CA GLY A 954 24.46 14.32 2.01
C GLY A 954 24.03 13.59 0.73
N THR A 955 22.77 13.81 0.36
CA THR A 955 22.12 13.23 -0.82
C THR A 955 21.84 14.31 -1.86
N PHE A 956 22.11 13.97 -3.11
CA PHE A 956 21.77 14.79 -4.26
C PHE A 956 20.75 14.05 -5.10
N ILE A 957 19.62 14.69 -5.36
CA ILE A 957 18.59 14.14 -6.22
C ILE A 957 18.76 14.74 -7.61
N THR A 958 19.06 13.88 -8.57
CA THR A 958 19.06 14.24 -9.98
C THR A 958 17.89 13.55 -10.65
N LYS A 959 16.85 14.32 -10.97
CA LYS A 959 15.75 13.84 -11.82
C LYS A 959 16.31 13.59 -13.21
N LYS A 960 16.35 12.34 -13.63
CA LYS A 960 16.61 11.99 -15.02
C LYS A 960 15.29 12.09 -15.75
N SER A 961 15.23 12.89 -16.81
CA SER A 961 14.03 13.02 -17.64
C SER A 961 13.57 11.68 -18.24
N LEU A 962 14.49 10.71 -18.34
CA LEU A 962 14.33 9.44 -19.04
C LEU A 962 13.90 8.24 -18.18
N ASN A 963 13.99 8.37 -16.86
CA ASN A 963 13.68 7.29 -15.94
C ASN A 963 12.61 7.79 -14.99
N PRO A 964 11.46 7.10 -14.81
CA PRO A 964 10.49 7.50 -13.79
C PRO A 964 11.12 7.60 -12.39
N PHE A 965 12.24 6.89 -12.17
CA PHE A 965 13.00 6.92 -10.93
C PHE A 965 14.04 8.04 -10.92
N ASN A 966 14.06 8.80 -9.83
CA ASN A 966 15.12 9.76 -9.53
C ASN A 966 16.46 9.03 -9.36
N GLU A 967 17.57 9.60 -9.85
CA GLU A 967 18.91 9.12 -9.49
C GLU A 967 19.36 9.85 -8.22
N TYR A 968 19.53 9.10 -7.15
CA TYR A 968 20.05 9.53 -5.87
C TYR A 968 21.57 9.35 -5.85
N LYS A 969 22.29 10.43 -5.51
CA LYS A 969 23.74 10.43 -5.32
C LYS A 969 24.04 10.67 -3.85
N TRP A 970 24.42 9.61 -3.16
CA TRP A 970 24.83 9.59 -1.75
C TRP A 970 26.34 9.83 -1.67
N ILE A 971 26.79 10.71 -0.78
CA ILE A 971 28.20 11.04 -0.61
C ILE A 971 28.63 10.69 0.81
N TYR A 972 29.73 9.96 0.92
CA TYR A 972 30.37 9.59 2.17
C TYR A 972 31.84 10.01 2.16
N GLN A 973 32.34 10.45 3.32
CA GLN A 973 33.70 10.93 3.53
C GLN A 973 34.36 10.11 4.64
N ASN A 974 35.61 9.71 4.45
CA ASN A 974 36.37 8.94 5.44
C ASN A 974 36.87 9.85 6.59
N ASN A 975 36.52 9.50 7.83
CA ASN A 975 36.80 10.27 9.04
C ASN A 975 38.27 10.21 9.48
N ASN A 976 38.99 9.15 9.12
CA ASN A 976 40.38 8.94 9.56
C ASN A 976 41.33 10.04 9.05
N ILE A 977 40.96 10.75 7.98
CA ILE A 977 41.74 11.84 7.40
C ILE A 977 41.63 13.10 8.27
N ASN A 978 40.46 13.37 8.82
CA ASN A 978 40.25 14.52 9.70
C ASN A 978 41.00 14.35 11.02
N GLN A 979 41.07 13.11 11.54
CA GLN A 979 41.84 12.83 12.76
C GLN A 979 43.35 12.98 12.55
N LYS A 980 43.91 12.52 11.40
CA LYS A 980 45.33 12.73 11.09
C LYS A 980 45.69 14.19 10.90
N ASN A 981 44.82 14.99 10.29
CA ASN A 981 45.05 16.42 10.11
C ASN A 981 44.89 17.21 11.44
N ASN A 982 43.94 16.82 12.29
CA ASN A 982 43.76 17.45 13.60
C ASN A 982 44.91 17.13 14.56
N ASN A 983 45.48 15.92 14.51
CA ASN A 983 46.65 15.59 15.32
C ASN A 983 47.92 16.37 14.92
N ASN A 984 48.02 16.82 13.65
CA ASN A 984 49.13 17.68 13.22
C ASN A 984 48.90 19.18 13.52
N ASN A 985 47.66 19.60 13.77
CA ASN A 985 47.31 21.01 14.07
C ASN A 985 47.13 21.32 15.56
N ASN A 986 47.26 20.32 16.45
CA ASN A 986 47.11 20.49 17.90
C ASN A 986 48.27 21.23 18.62
N ASN A 987 49.03 22.06 17.90
CA ASN A 987 50.01 22.98 18.51
C ASN A 987 49.49 24.43 18.65
N ASN A 988 48.23 24.73 18.38
CA ASN A 988 47.62 26.02 18.71
C ASN A 988 46.22 25.83 19.34
N ASN A 989 46.13 26.08 20.64
CA ASN A 989 44.88 26.08 21.41
C ASN A 989 44.00 27.27 21.01
N ILE A 990 42.94 27.03 20.24
CA ILE A 990 41.75 27.89 20.19
C ILE A 990 40.50 26.99 20.27
N ASN A 991 39.61 27.33 21.20
CA ASN A 991 38.33 26.66 21.50
C ASN A 991 37.45 26.49 20.24
N ASN A 992 37.18 25.24 19.86
CA ASN A 992 36.27 24.87 18.78
C ASN A 992 34.87 24.56 19.33
N ASN A 993 33.98 25.56 19.30
CA ASN A 993 32.52 25.36 19.40
C ASN A 993 31.74 26.00 18.24
N ASN A 994 32.39 26.37 17.13
CA ASN A 994 31.74 26.99 15.96
C ASN A 994 32.37 26.56 14.61
N ILE A 995 32.51 25.27 14.33
CA ILE A 995 32.85 24.80 12.97
C ILE A 995 31.59 24.18 12.34
N HIS A 996 30.67 25.05 11.95
CA HIS A 996 29.68 24.78 10.90
C HIS A 996 29.86 25.73 9.70
N GLU A 997 31.03 26.33 9.55
CA GLU A 997 31.41 27.09 8.35
C GLU A 997 31.79 26.15 7.19
N ILE A 998 30.79 25.95 6.32
CA ILE A 998 30.87 25.97 4.86
C ILE A 998 32.12 25.31 4.25
N ILE A 999 32.06 23.98 4.08
CA ILE A 999 32.84 23.28 3.05
C ILE A 999 32.09 23.46 1.72
N CYS A 1000 32.35 24.57 1.01
CA CYS A 1000 31.96 24.75 -0.39
C CYS A 1000 33.22 24.87 -1.26
N LEU A 1001 33.76 23.72 -1.69
CA LEU A 1001 34.68 23.64 -2.83
C LEU A 1001 34.26 22.45 -3.71
N ASP A 1002 33.58 22.77 -4.82
CA ASP A 1002 33.68 22.12 -6.14
C ASP A 1002 33.01 23.02 -7.19
#